data_AF-A0A7K5Q5J3-F1
#
_entry.id   AF-A0A7K5Q5J3-F1
#
_cell.length_a   1.000
_cell.length_b   1.000
_cell.length_c   1.000
_cell.angle_alpha   90.00
_cell.angle_beta   90.00
_cell.angle_gamma   90.00
#
_symmetry.space_group_name_H-M   'P 1'
#
loop_
_entity.id
_entity.type
_entity.pdbx_description
1 polymer ?
#
loop_
_entity_poly.entity_id
_entity_poly.type
_entity_poly.pdbx_seq_one_letter_code
_entity_poly.pdbx_strand_id
1 'polypeptide(L)'
;AVLADNLKSNPGIKWQYFSSEEGIFTVFPAHKFRCKGSYEHRSRPVYVSTVRPQSKHIVVIVDHGASVTETQLQIAKDAAQVILSSIDEHDKISVLTVAEAVRTCSLDQCYKTFLSPATSETKRKMSTFVSSIKASDSSTQHALGFQKAFQLLRNTNNGTRLQGNTDMVIIYLSAGITSKDSSEDDKKATLRVINEENSFLNNSVMILTYALMNEGVTGLKELAFLRDLAEQNWAKYGVAERSALPVTKGSMMVLNQLSNLETTVGRFYTNLPNRMIDEAVFSLPFSDEMGDGLIMTVSKPCYFGNLLLGIVGVDVNLAYILEDVTYYQDSLGSYTFLIDNKGYTLMHPSLTRPYLLSEPPLHTDIIHYENIPKFELVRQNILSIPLGSQIITVPVNSSLSWHVNKLREIGKEAYNVSYAWKMVQDTSFILCVVVIQPEIPVKQLKNLNTVPSSKLLYHRLDLLGQPNACLHFKQLATLESPTVMLSAGSFSSPYEHLSQPETKRMVEHYTAYLSDNTRLIANPGLKFSVRNEVMATSHGTDEWMTQMEISGLNSYIVRRYIATPNGVLRIYPGSLMDKAFDPTRRQWYLHAVANPGLITFTGPYLDVGGAGYVVTISHTVHSSSAQMSSGHSVAVMGIDFTLRYFYKVLMDLLPVCNQDGGNKIRCFIMEDRGYLVAHPTLIDPKGHAPVEQQHITHKEPLVANDILNHPNFVKKNLCNSFSDRTVQRFYKFNTSLVGDLTNLVHGSHCSKYRLTRIPGTNAFVGIVNETCDSLAFCACSMVDRLCLNCHRMEQNECECPCECPLEVNECTGNLTNAESRNPSCEVHQEPMTFTAIDPSLQDALPQCINTQCNQRTESGDCFGVLDCEWCMVDSDGKTHLDKSYCAPQKECF
;
A
#
# COMPACT_ATOMS: atom_id res chain seq x y z
N ALA A 1 36.74 11.58 -5.99
CA ALA A 1 37.37 10.30 -5.61
C ALA A 1 36.41 9.52 -4.71
N VAL A 2 36.24 9.90 -3.44
CA VAL A 2 35.38 9.19 -2.47
C VAL A 2 33.99 8.84 -3.01
N LEU A 3 33.23 9.81 -3.54
CA LEU A 3 31.87 9.54 -4.05
C LEU A 3 31.85 8.52 -5.21
N ALA A 4 32.87 8.53 -6.07
CA ALA A 4 33.00 7.57 -7.17
C ALA A 4 33.38 6.18 -6.67
N ASP A 5 34.28 6.09 -5.68
CA ASP A 5 34.69 4.83 -5.05
C ASP A 5 33.52 4.18 -4.28
N ASN A 6 32.69 5.00 -3.62
CA ASN A 6 31.46 4.55 -2.95
C ASN A 6 30.48 3.91 -3.93
N LEU A 7 30.20 4.57 -5.06
CA LEU A 7 29.26 4.05 -6.08
C LEU A 7 29.80 2.77 -6.73
N LYS A 8 31.13 2.69 -6.94
CA LYS A 8 31.77 1.48 -7.45
C LYS A 8 31.68 0.30 -6.48
N SER A 9 31.73 0.59 -5.17
CA SER A 9 31.66 -0.44 -4.13
C SER A 9 30.23 -0.85 -3.81
N ASN A 10 29.28 0.08 -3.94
CA ASN A 10 27.87 -0.12 -3.60
C ASN A 10 26.98 0.38 -4.74
N PRO A 11 26.64 -0.46 -5.73
CA PRO A 11 25.83 -0.04 -6.87
C PRO A 11 24.38 0.30 -6.52
N GLY A 12 23.89 -0.07 -5.32
CA GLY A 12 22.54 0.24 -4.84
C GLY A 12 22.33 1.68 -4.35
N ILE A 13 23.40 2.48 -4.21
CA ILE A 13 23.27 3.90 -3.84
C ILE A 13 22.92 4.75 -5.07
N LYS A 14 22.04 5.74 -4.90
CA LYS A 14 21.67 6.70 -5.93
C LYS A 14 22.55 7.95 -5.83
N TRP A 15 22.00 9.02 -5.25
CA TRP A 15 22.63 10.33 -5.20
C TRP A 15 23.52 10.42 -3.99
N GLN A 16 24.70 10.97 -4.16
CA GLN A 16 25.58 11.32 -3.06
C GLN A 16 25.86 12.79 -3.12
N TYR A 17 25.72 13.50 -2.02
CA TYR A 17 25.88 14.95 -2.02
C TYR A 17 26.53 15.51 -0.77
N PHE A 18 27.19 16.64 -0.97
CA PHE A 18 27.60 17.55 0.08
C PHE A 18 26.81 18.85 -0.08
N SER A 19 26.16 19.24 1.01
CA SER A 19 25.25 20.37 1.08
C SER A 19 25.81 21.34 2.12
N SER A 20 26.42 22.43 1.68
CA SER A 20 27.10 23.39 2.54
C SER A 20 26.14 24.35 3.21
N GLU A 21 26.50 24.79 4.42
CA GLU A 21 25.80 25.87 5.14
C GLU A 21 25.82 27.21 4.40
N GLU A 22 26.83 27.43 3.55
CA GLU A 22 26.95 28.62 2.68
C GLU A 22 26.04 28.56 1.43
N GLY A 23 25.33 27.45 1.20
CA GLY A 23 24.45 27.31 0.05
C GLY A 23 25.09 26.68 -1.19
N ILE A 24 26.25 26.04 -1.04
CA ILE A 24 26.87 25.24 -2.12
C ILE A 24 26.32 23.81 -2.06
N PHE A 25 25.77 23.31 -3.17
CA PHE A 25 25.30 21.93 -3.29
C PHE A 25 26.11 21.17 -4.34
N THR A 26 26.79 20.11 -3.93
CA THR A 26 27.56 19.23 -4.82
C THR A 26 26.94 17.86 -4.81
N VAL A 27 26.58 17.31 -5.98
CA VAL A 27 25.94 16.00 -6.12
C VAL A 27 26.70 15.11 -7.11
N PHE A 28 26.69 13.80 -6.86
CA PHE A 28 27.29 12.77 -7.70
C PHE A 28 26.31 11.59 -7.89
N PRO A 29 26.23 10.99 -9.10
CA PRO A 29 26.89 11.41 -10.32
C PRO A 29 26.37 12.77 -10.84
N ALA A 30 27.22 13.48 -11.57
CA ALA A 30 26.86 14.77 -12.14
C ALA A 30 25.73 14.60 -13.17
N HIS A 31 24.69 15.42 -13.06
CA HIS A 31 23.52 15.37 -13.92
C HIS A 31 22.93 16.78 -14.08
N LYS A 32 21.95 16.91 -14.98
CA LYS A 32 21.24 18.18 -15.19
C LYS A 32 20.12 18.31 -14.16
N PHE A 33 20.21 19.30 -13.28
CA PHE A 33 19.11 19.65 -12.38
C PHE A 33 17.85 20.04 -13.18
N ARG A 34 16.74 19.33 -12.95
CA ARG A 34 15.42 19.68 -13.46
C ARG A 34 14.63 20.45 -12.40
N CYS A 35 15.17 21.53 -11.87
CA CYS A 35 14.46 22.35 -10.90
C CYS A 35 13.49 23.31 -11.62
N LYS A 36 12.19 23.20 -11.34
CA LYS A 36 11.21 24.23 -11.70
C LYS A 36 11.21 25.32 -10.61
N GLY A 37 12.22 26.19 -10.58
CA GLY A 37 12.28 27.31 -9.62
C GLY A 37 13.61 27.44 -8.86
N SER A 38 13.61 28.20 -7.75
CA SER A 38 14.72 28.23 -6.80
C SER A 38 14.85 26.88 -6.11
N TYR A 39 16.08 26.44 -5.86
CA TYR A 39 16.37 25.21 -5.13
C TYR A 39 17.25 25.57 -3.93
N GLU A 40 16.64 25.67 -2.76
CA GLU A 40 17.33 25.87 -1.50
C GLU A 40 17.35 24.56 -0.71
N HIS A 41 18.51 23.92 -0.62
CA HIS A 41 18.65 22.63 0.09
C HIS A 41 18.62 22.79 1.61
N ARG A 42 18.99 23.95 2.16
CA ARG A 42 19.06 24.16 3.63
C ARG A 42 17.69 24.20 4.28
N SER A 43 16.65 24.55 3.53
CA SER A 43 15.27 24.53 3.99
C SER A 43 14.61 23.16 3.81
N ARG A 44 15.28 22.14 3.25
CA ARG A 44 14.66 20.83 3.02
C ARG A 44 14.66 19.98 4.29
N PRO A 45 13.63 19.12 4.50
CA PRO A 45 13.50 18.33 5.71
C PRO A 45 14.74 17.51 6.05
N VAL A 46 15.38 16.90 5.06
CA VAL A 46 16.64 16.15 5.23
C VAL A 46 17.74 17.03 5.84
N TYR A 47 17.92 18.25 5.37
CA TYR A 47 18.94 19.15 5.93
C TYR A 47 18.60 19.52 7.37
N VAL A 48 17.35 19.91 7.61
CA VAL A 48 16.85 20.34 8.92
C VAL A 48 16.96 19.20 9.94
N SER A 49 16.53 18.00 9.60
CA SER A 49 16.57 16.83 10.49
C SER A 49 18.00 16.31 10.72
N THR A 50 18.92 16.50 9.77
CA THR A 50 20.34 16.16 9.96
C THR A 50 21.02 17.10 10.95
N VAL A 51 20.77 18.39 10.83
CA VAL A 51 21.40 19.43 11.68
C VAL A 51 20.69 19.54 13.04
N ARG A 52 19.39 19.22 13.07
CA ARG A 52 18.50 19.25 14.25
C ARG A 52 17.57 18.01 14.26
N PRO A 53 18.07 16.82 14.62
CA PRO A 53 17.31 15.56 14.63
C PRO A 53 16.31 15.45 15.79
N GLN A 54 16.34 16.39 16.73
CA GLN A 54 15.38 16.43 17.82
C GLN A 54 14.00 16.84 17.30
N SER A 55 12.97 16.21 17.86
CA SER A 55 11.59 16.52 17.49
C SER A 55 11.28 17.98 17.84
N LYS A 56 10.57 18.67 16.96
CA LYS A 56 10.15 20.06 17.13
C LYS A 56 8.63 20.13 17.25
N HIS A 57 8.16 20.97 18.17
CA HIS A 57 6.77 21.34 18.31
C HIS A 57 6.62 22.80 17.87
N ILE A 58 5.98 23.02 16.72
CA ILE A 58 5.94 24.32 16.05
C ILE A 58 4.52 24.85 15.99
N VAL A 59 4.31 26.10 16.39
CA VAL A 59 3.07 26.84 16.12
C VAL A 59 3.38 28.02 15.22
N VAL A 60 2.77 28.06 14.04
CA VAL A 60 2.86 29.22 13.13
C VAL A 60 1.62 30.09 13.34
N ILE A 61 1.82 31.35 13.69
CA ILE A 61 0.75 32.33 13.87
C ILE A 61 0.84 33.35 12.72
N VAL A 62 -0.21 33.42 11.89
CA VAL A 62 -0.34 34.36 10.77
C VAL A 62 -1.28 35.49 11.18
N ASP A 63 -0.75 36.69 11.26
CA ASP A 63 -1.54 37.91 11.41
C ASP A 63 -2.22 38.27 10.09
N HIS A 64 -3.54 38.45 10.12
CA HIS A 64 -4.33 38.85 8.96
C HIS A 64 -5.34 39.96 9.29
N GLY A 65 -5.12 40.69 10.39
CA GLY A 65 -5.98 41.83 10.76
C GLY A 65 -5.78 43.05 9.85
N ALA A 66 -6.54 44.11 10.15
CA ALA A 66 -6.66 45.29 9.30
C ALA A 66 -5.36 46.06 9.02
N SER A 67 -4.33 45.82 9.82
CA SER A 67 -3.01 46.46 9.68
C SER A 67 -2.10 45.77 8.67
N VAL A 68 -2.45 44.56 8.22
CA VAL A 68 -1.66 43.77 7.27
C VAL A 68 -2.17 44.03 5.84
N THR A 69 -1.30 44.58 5.00
CA THR A 69 -1.60 44.78 3.57
C THR A 69 -1.67 43.46 2.80
N GLU A 70 -2.32 43.44 1.64
CA GLU A 70 -2.46 42.23 0.83
C GLU A 70 -1.08 41.64 0.41
N THR A 71 -0.10 42.50 0.13
CA THR A 71 1.28 42.08 -0.16
C THR A 71 1.96 41.44 1.05
N GLN A 72 1.83 42.04 2.23
CA GLN A 72 2.36 41.48 3.48
C GLN A 72 1.69 40.14 3.83
N LEU A 73 0.37 40.04 3.61
CA LEU A 73 -0.35 38.80 3.83
C LEU A 73 0.11 37.71 2.86
N GLN A 74 0.36 38.05 1.59
CA GLN A 74 0.91 37.10 0.63
C GLN A 74 2.31 36.62 1.05
N ILE A 75 3.19 37.51 1.50
CA ILE A 75 4.50 37.16 2.06
C ILE A 75 4.34 36.22 3.27
N ALA A 76 3.39 36.49 4.16
CA ALA A 76 3.14 35.64 5.33
C ALA A 76 2.62 34.25 4.93
N LYS A 77 1.75 34.16 3.93
CA LYS A 77 1.24 32.89 3.39
C LYS A 77 2.38 32.06 2.80
N ASP A 78 3.23 32.68 1.99
CA ASP A 78 4.35 31.99 1.34
C ASP A 78 5.42 31.59 2.38
N ALA A 79 5.69 32.44 3.39
CA ALA A 79 6.55 32.10 4.51
C ALA A 79 6.03 30.91 5.32
N ALA A 80 4.72 30.85 5.59
CA ALA A 80 4.09 29.72 6.27
C ALA A 80 4.20 28.42 5.44
N GLN A 81 4.09 28.49 4.11
CA GLN A 81 4.30 27.35 3.22
C GLN A 81 5.75 26.84 3.28
N VAL A 82 6.74 27.76 3.27
CA VAL A 82 8.16 27.40 3.41
C VAL A 82 8.43 26.69 4.74
N ILE A 83 7.83 27.15 5.85
CA ILE A 83 7.97 26.47 7.16
C ILE A 83 7.39 25.05 7.09
N LEU A 84 6.18 24.90 6.52
CA LEU A 84 5.51 23.60 6.38
C LEU A 84 6.34 22.62 5.53
N SER A 85 7.03 23.09 4.49
CA SER A 85 7.89 22.25 3.66
C SER A 85 9.25 21.92 4.29
N SER A 86 9.65 22.63 5.35
CA SER A 86 10.99 22.49 5.96
C SER A 86 11.10 21.44 7.06
N ILE A 87 9.98 20.89 7.51
CA ILE A 87 9.92 19.93 8.61
C ILE A 87 9.51 18.54 8.11
N ASP A 88 9.82 17.51 8.88
CA ASP A 88 9.46 16.10 8.60
C ASP A 88 8.36 15.60 9.55
N GLU A 89 7.96 14.35 9.36
CA GLU A 89 6.86 13.69 10.09
C GLU A 89 7.20 13.42 11.56
N HIS A 90 8.49 13.54 11.92
CA HIS A 90 8.97 13.43 13.28
C HIS A 90 8.69 14.69 14.10
N ASP A 91 8.40 15.81 13.44
CA ASP A 91 7.98 17.09 14.03
C ASP A 91 6.44 17.21 14.11
N LYS A 92 5.94 18.05 15.03
CA LYS A 92 4.52 18.39 15.16
C LYS A 92 4.28 19.87 14.91
N ILE A 93 3.20 20.18 14.19
CA ILE A 93 2.89 21.55 13.76
C ILE A 93 1.41 21.89 13.95
N SER A 94 1.11 23.19 14.08
CA SER A 94 -0.21 23.77 13.86
C SER A 94 -0.07 25.18 13.28
N VAL A 95 -1.02 25.57 12.43
CA VAL A 95 -1.11 26.91 11.85
C VAL A 95 -2.35 27.61 12.40
N LEU A 96 -2.14 28.79 12.99
CA LEU A 96 -3.16 29.66 13.54
C LEU A 96 -3.24 30.94 12.71
N THR A 97 -4.44 31.49 12.57
CA THR A 97 -4.62 32.86 12.06
C THR A 97 -5.22 33.73 13.15
N VAL A 98 -4.80 34.99 13.21
CA VAL A 98 -5.27 35.94 14.22
C VAL A 98 -5.70 37.26 13.57
N ALA A 99 -6.94 37.66 13.87
CA ALA A 99 -7.51 38.99 13.65
C ALA A 99 -8.38 39.31 14.89
N GLU A 100 -9.70 39.47 14.77
CA GLU A 100 -10.59 39.60 15.94
C GLU A 100 -10.68 38.33 16.79
N ALA A 101 -10.45 37.17 16.17
CA ALA A 101 -10.53 35.86 16.79
C ALA A 101 -9.42 34.98 16.24
N VAL A 102 -9.07 33.93 16.99
CA VAL A 102 -8.08 32.94 16.56
C VAL A 102 -8.79 31.82 15.80
N ARG A 103 -8.33 31.53 14.59
CA ARG A 103 -8.80 30.41 13.78
C ARG A 103 -7.71 29.36 13.65
N THR A 104 -8.13 28.10 13.54
CA THR A 104 -7.28 26.92 13.34
C THR A 104 -7.57 26.34 11.96
N CYS A 105 -6.67 25.49 11.46
CA CYS A 105 -6.80 24.94 10.11
C CYS A 105 -8.03 24.06 9.87
N SER A 106 -8.62 23.48 10.92
CA SER A 106 -9.83 22.67 10.85
C SER A 106 -10.73 22.91 12.05
N LEU A 107 -12.02 22.63 11.90
CA LEU A 107 -12.98 22.63 13.01
C LEU A 107 -12.86 21.38 13.89
N ASP A 108 -12.11 20.36 13.46
CA ASP A 108 -11.90 19.12 14.19
C ASP A 108 -11.24 19.39 15.55
N GLN A 109 -11.66 18.63 16.56
CA GLN A 109 -11.17 18.80 17.93
C GLN A 109 -9.65 18.62 18.04
N CYS A 110 -9.07 17.75 17.20
CA CYS A 110 -7.62 17.53 17.13
C CYS A 110 -6.87 18.86 16.91
N TYR A 111 -7.15 19.58 15.83
CA TYR A 111 -6.48 20.83 15.47
C TYR A 111 -6.79 21.99 16.42
N LYS A 112 -7.92 21.92 17.13
CA LYS A 112 -8.27 22.88 18.17
C LYS A 112 -7.51 22.67 19.48
N THR A 113 -7.06 21.45 19.79
CA THR A 113 -6.53 21.10 21.11
C THR A 113 -5.05 20.72 21.11
N PHE A 114 -4.54 20.11 20.04
CA PHE A 114 -3.20 19.54 19.96
C PHE A 114 -2.46 19.97 18.69
N LEU A 115 -1.15 19.77 18.68
CA LEU A 115 -0.34 19.79 17.46
C LEU A 115 -0.46 18.44 16.75
N SER A 116 -0.49 18.48 15.42
CA SER A 116 -0.50 17.28 14.57
C SER A 116 0.90 16.98 14.03
N PRO A 117 1.32 15.70 13.95
CA PRO A 117 2.51 15.31 13.20
C PRO A 117 2.48 15.87 11.76
N ALA A 118 3.63 16.33 11.26
CA ALA A 118 3.73 16.98 9.96
C ALA A 118 3.76 15.97 8.79
N THR A 119 2.78 15.07 8.75
CA THR A 119 2.56 14.12 7.65
C THR A 119 2.21 14.85 6.36
N SER A 120 2.40 14.17 5.22
CA SER A 120 2.00 14.67 3.89
C SER A 120 0.51 15.09 3.84
N GLU A 121 -0.37 14.31 4.50
CA GLU A 121 -1.80 14.61 4.61
C GLU A 121 -2.04 15.91 5.39
N THR A 122 -1.46 16.03 6.59
CA THR A 122 -1.55 17.22 7.45
C THR A 122 -0.97 18.45 6.77
N LYS A 123 0.22 18.35 6.17
CA LYS A 123 0.89 19.44 5.45
C LYS A 123 0.03 19.94 4.29
N ARG A 124 -0.58 19.03 3.52
CA ARG A 124 -1.52 19.39 2.43
C ARG A 124 -2.73 20.15 2.97
N LYS A 125 -3.36 19.65 4.05
CA LYS A 125 -4.51 20.30 4.69
C LYS A 125 -4.17 21.70 5.21
N MET A 126 -3.04 21.84 5.89
CA MET A 126 -2.54 23.13 6.39
C MET A 126 -2.14 24.09 5.26
N SER A 127 -1.53 23.58 4.19
CA SER A 127 -1.21 24.39 3.01
C SER A 127 -2.47 24.95 2.35
N THR A 128 -3.51 24.12 2.18
CA THR A 128 -4.82 24.58 1.70
C THR A 128 -5.40 25.64 2.63
N PHE A 129 -5.35 25.42 3.95
CA PHE A 129 -5.79 26.43 4.92
C PHE A 129 -5.04 27.75 4.78
N VAL A 130 -3.70 27.72 4.73
CA VAL A 130 -2.85 28.89 4.52
C VAL A 130 -3.20 29.62 3.23
N SER A 131 -3.41 28.89 2.14
CA SER A 131 -3.78 29.48 0.84
C SER A 131 -5.14 30.20 0.88
N SER A 132 -6.05 29.75 1.74
CA SER A 132 -7.41 30.28 1.90
C SER A 132 -7.51 31.56 2.75
N ILE A 133 -6.43 31.95 3.44
CA ILE A 133 -6.42 33.12 4.34
C ILE A 133 -6.67 34.40 3.54
N LYS A 134 -7.56 35.24 4.07
CA LYS A 134 -7.91 36.58 3.55
C LYS A 134 -7.72 37.63 4.64
N ALA A 135 -7.40 38.85 4.24
CA ALA A 135 -7.32 40.00 5.13
C ALA A 135 -8.67 40.24 5.82
N SER A 136 -8.63 40.70 7.07
CA SER A 136 -9.80 41.04 7.88
C SER A 136 -9.80 42.54 8.17
N ASP A 137 -10.98 43.14 8.20
CA ASP A 137 -11.15 44.56 8.55
C ASP A 137 -11.06 44.83 10.07
N SER A 138 -10.98 43.78 10.89
CA SER A 138 -10.88 43.87 12.35
C SER A 138 -9.42 43.98 12.81
N SER A 139 -9.18 44.61 13.96
CA SER A 139 -7.84 44.67 14.56
C SER A 139 -7.37 43.31 15.10
N THR A 140 -6.06 43.12 15.13
CA THR A 140 -5.42 41.88 15.57
C THR A 140 -5.39 41.75 17.09
N GLN A 141 -5.96 40.67 17.63
CA GLN A 141 -5.86 40.32 19.04
C GLN A 141 -4.61 39.46 19.33
N HIS A 142 -3.45 40.11 19.40
CA HIS A 142 -2.14 39.46 19.62
C HIS A 142 -2.13 38.53 20.85
N ALA A 143 -2.62 39.02 21.99
CA ALA A 143 -2.65 38.27 23.25
C ALA A 143 -3.43 36.94 23.12
N LEU A 144 -4.58 36.95 22.43
CA LEU A 144 -5.39 35.76 22.23
C LEU A 144 -4.68 34.72 21.33
N GLY A 145 -3.97 35.19 20.30
CA GLY A 145 -3.14 34.36 19.42
C GLY A 145 -2.06 33.60 20.20
N PHE A 146 -1.27 34.32 21.01
CA PHE A 146 -0.24 33.70 21.85
C PHE A 146 -0.84 32.78 22.90
N GLN A 147 -1.93 33.18 23.57
CA GLN A 147 -2.61 32.31 24.53
C GLN A 147 -2.97 30.96 23.91
N LYS A 148 -3.56 30.98 22.70
CA LYS A 148 -3.96 29.76 22.01
C LYS A 148 -2.75 28.92 21.59
N ALA A 149 -1.68 29.53 21.11
CA ALA A 149 -0.45 28.84 20.73
C ALA A 149 0.19 28.08 21.91
N PHE A 150 0.31 28.72 23.06
CA PHE A 150 0.83 28.08 24.27
C PHE A 150 -0.08 26.95 24.78
N GLN A 151 -1.40 27.11 24.68
CA GLN A 151 -2.34 26.04 25.02
C GLN A 151 -2.12 24.78 24.17
N LEU A 152 -1.92 24.93 22.85
CA LEU A 152 -1.62 23.79 21.96
C LEU A 152 -0.33 23.08 22.35
N LEU A 153 0.74 23.84 22.63
CA LEU A 153 2.03 23.30 23.08
C LEU A 153 1.89 22.52 24.39
N ARG A 154 1.22 23.11 25.40
CA ARG A 154 1.01 22.49 26.71
C ARG A 154 0.20 21.20 26.64
N ASN A 155 -0.91 21.22 25.91
CA ASN A 155 -1.77 20.04 25.77
C ASN A 155 -1.04 18.89 25.07
N THR A 156 -0.21 19.21 24.08
CA THR A 156 0.59 18.22 23.34
C THR A 156 1.68 17.61 24.23
N ASN A 157 2.36 18.43 25.04
CA ASN A 157 3.46 17.99 25.90
C ASN A 157 3.00 17.14 27.09
N ASN A 158 1.85 17.46 27.69
CA ASN A 158 1.30 16.68 28.80
C ASN A 158 0.87 15.24 28.40
N GLY A 159 0.59 15.00 27.11
CA GLY A 159 0.20 13.69 26.58
C GLY A 159 1.38 12.76 26.27
N THR A 160 2.60 13.29 26.08
CA THR A 160 3.80 12.52 25.77
C THR A 160 4.55 12.17 27.05
N ARG A 161 4.31 10.98 27.60
CA ARG A 161 4.95 10.51 28.86
C ARG A 161 6.47 10.24 28.79
N LEU A 162 7.16 10.58 27.70
CA LEU A 162 8.59 10.28 27.53
C LEU A 162 9.34 11.40 26.78
N GLN A 163 10.49 11.78 27.37
CA GLN A 163 11.69 12.43 26.82
C GLN A 163 11.79 13.98 26.81
N GLY A 164 12.68 14.49 27.66
CA GLY A 164 13.06 15.89 27.78
C GLY A 164 14.04 16.38 26.71
N ASN A 165 13.68 16.25 25.43
CA ASN A 165 14.54 16.75 24.35
C ASN A 165 13.79 17.24 23.10
N THR A 166 12.60 17.81 23.28
CA THR A 166 11.78 18.39 22.21
C THR A 166 11.91 19.90 22.21
N ASP A 167 12.25 20.49 21.07
CA ASP A 167 12.32 21.94 20.91
C ASP A 167 10.90 22.51 20.66
N MET A 168 10.50 23.54 21.42
CA MET A 168 9.20 24.20 21.28
C MET A 168 9.37 25.60 20.69
N VAL A 169 8.71 25.86 19.56
CA VAL A 169 8.88 27.10 18.78
C VAL A 169 7.52 27.69 18.42
N ILE A 170 7.37 29.00 18.67
CA ILE A 170 6.28 29.81 18.12
C ILE A 170 6.87 30.71 17.04
N ILE A 171 6.37 30.61 15.82
CA ILE A 171 6.74 31.48 14.71
C ILE A 171 5.60 32.47 14.48
N TYR A 172 5.87 33.75 14.66
CA TYR A 172 4.88 34.81 14.54
C TYR A 172 5.14 35.70 13.33
N LEU A 173 4.24 35.67 12.34
CA LEU A 173 4.29 36.47 11.11
C LEU A 173 3.34 37.66 11.26
N SER A 174 3.86 38.88 11.45
CA SER A 174 3.03 40.08 11.70
C SER A 174 3.73 41.39 11.33
N ALA A 175 2.96 42.42 11.05
CA ALA A 175 3.44 43.79 10.93
C ALA A 175 3.76 44.45 12.29
N GLY A 176 3.36 43.86 13.42
CA GLY A 176 3.64 44.36 14.77
C GLY A 176 2.82 45.59 15.19
N ILE A 177 1.74 45.90 14.46
CA ILE A 177 0.89 47.07 14.67
C ILE A 177 -0.26 46.70 15.62
N THR A 178 -0.32 47.34 16.79
CA THR A 178 -1.47 47.28 17.70
C THR A 178 -2.53 48.33 17.32
N SER A 179 -3.80 48.12 17.71
CA SER A 179 -4.92 48.94 17.22
C SER A 179 -4.78 50.43 17.59
N LYS A 180 -5.02 51.30 16.58
CA LYS A 180 -4.90 52.78 16.50
C LYS A 180 -4.03 53.47 17.57
N ASP A 181 -2.92 54.06 17.13
CA ASP A 181 -1.96 54.84 17.92
C ASP A 181 -1.46 54.14 19.19
N SER A 182 -0.76 53.02 19.03
CA SER A 182 0.17 52.48 20.02
C SER A 182 -0.40 52.30 21.43
N SER A 183 -1.51 51.56 21.57
CA SER A 183 -1.93 51.07 22.89
C SER A 183 -0.79 50.27 23.54
N GLU A 184 -0.05 50.91 24.45
CA GLU A 184 0.95 50.25 25.31
C GLU A 184 0.28 49.18 26.18
N ASP A 185 -1.03 49.32 26.45
CA ASP A 185 -1.84 48.34 27.16
C ASP A 185 -1.99 47.03 26.39
N ASP A 186 -2.16 47.08 25.06
CA ASP A 186 -2.25 45.87 24.21
C ASP A 186 -0.91 45.12 24.19
N LYS A 187 0.20 45.86 24.08
CA LYS A 187 1.56 45.30 24.13
C LYS A 187 1.84 44.65 25.48
N LYS A 188 1.48 45.35 26.56
CA LYS A 188 1.60 44.86 27.94
C LYS A 188 0.72 43.64 28.20
N ALA A 189 -0.50 43.62 27.69
CA ALA A 189 -1.41 42.48 27.80
C ALA A 189 -0.83 41.25 27.08
N THR A 190 -0.28 41.44 25.87
CA THR A 190 0.34 40.37 25.09
C THR A 190 1.55 39.76 25.82
N LEU A 191 2.47 40.60 26.30
CA LEU A 191 3.65 40.14 27.04
C LEU A 191 3.28 39.52 28.41
N ARG A 192 2.21 39.99 29.05
CA ARG A 192 1.67 39.35 30.27
C ARG A 192 1.23 37.92 29.97
N VAL A 193 0.46 37.70 28.90
CA VAL A 193 0.02 36.37 28.49
C VAL A 193 1.21 35.46 28.18
N ILE A 194 2.23 35.96 27.48
CA ILE A 194 3.44 35.19 27.16
C ILE A 194 4.18 34.77 28.44
N ASN A 195 4.42 35.71 29.36
CA ASN A 195 5.08 35.42 30.66
C ASN A 195 4.28 34.40 31.48
N GLU A 196 2.95 34.53 31.51
CA GLU A 196 2.07 33.60 32.23
C GLU A 196 2.09 32.21 31.61
N GLU A 197 1.84 32.10 30.31
CA GLU A 197 1.70 30.81 29.66
C GLU A 197 3.04 30.07 29.48
N ASN A 198 4.14 30.78 29.19
CA ASN A 198 5.46 30.17 29.07
C ASN A 198 5.98 29.64 30.43
N SER A 199 5.55 30.24 31.55
CA SER A 199 5.91 29.76 32.88
C SER A 199 5.42 28.33 33.16
N PHE A 200 4.27 27.93 32.59
CA PHE A 200 3.76 26.55 32.67
C PHE A 200 4.59 25.55 31.86
N LEU A 201 5.42 26.03 30.94
CA LEU A 201 6.33 25.24 30.11
C LEU A 201 7.79 25.48 30.52
N ASN A 202 8.05 25.86 31.77
CA ASN A 202 9.39 26.09 32.32
C ASN A 202 10.23 27.08 31.48
N ASN A 203 9.58 28.08 30.85
CA ASN A 203 10.24 29.09 30.00
C ASN A 203 11.06 28.52 28.83
N SER A 204 10.69 27.31 28.36
CA SER A 204 11.41 26.58 27.31
C SER A 204 10.93 26.88 25.88
N VAL A 205 9.83 27.63 25.72
CA VAL A 205 9.32 28.01 24.39
C VAL A 205 10.11 29.19 23.83
N MET A 206 10.61 29.02 22.60
CA MET A 206 11.26 30.05 21.81
C MET A 206 10.25 30.77 20.91
N ILE A 207 10.29 32.10 20.84
CA ILE A 207 9.43 32.90 19.96
C ILE A 207 10.28 33.53 18.86
N LEU A 208 10.02 33.15 17.60
CA LEU A 208 10.63 33.76 16.43
C LEU A 208 9.62 34.72 15.80
N THR A 209 9.98 36.00 15.68
CA THR A 209 9.11 37.00 15.06
C THR A 209 9.62 37.37 13.67
N TYR A 210 8.74 37.33 12.68
CA TYR A 210 9.03 37.78 11.33
C TYR A 210 8.18 39.02 11.03
N ALA A 211 8.86 40.16 10.99
CA ALA A 211 8.25 41.45 10.75
C ALA A 211 7.91 41.62 9.26
N LEU A 212 6.61 41.66 8.95
CA LEU A 212 6.12 41.87 7.59
C LEU A 212 6.22 43.36 7.25
N MET A 213 7.05 43.71 6.27
CA MET A 213 7.28 45.11 5.89
C MET A 213 7.17 45.30 4.38
N ASN A 214 6.68 46.47 3.95
CA ASN A 214 6.78 46.88 2.56
C ASN A 214 8.18 47.46 2.29
N GLU A 215 8.69 47.31 1.07
CA GLU A 215 9.97 47.89 0.67
C GLU A 215 10.02 49.40 0.95
N GLY A 216 11.10 49.86 1.60
CA GLY A 216 11.33 51.28 1.87
C GLY A 216 10.60 51.87 3.09
N VAL A 217 9.80 51.09 3.83
CA VAL A 217 9.10 51.57 5.04
C VAL A 217 9.91 51.22 6.30
N THR A 218 10.17 52.18 7.20
CA THR A 218 10.87 51.95 8.47
C THR A 218 9.98 52.24 9.69
N GLY A 219 9.18 51.26 10.11
CA GLY A 219 8.43 51.32 11.38
C GLY A 219 9.31 50.95 12.59
N LEU A 220 10.03 51.91 13.17
CA LEU A 220 10.98 51.66 14.26
C LEU A 220 10.31 51.16 15.56
N LYS A 221 9.06 51.57 15.83
CA LYS A 221 8.35 51.22 17.08
C LYS A 221 7.75 49.82 17.04
N GLU A 222 7.20 49.43 15.90
CA GLU A 222 6.59 48.12 15.63
C GLU A 222 7.68 47.04 15.63
N LEU A 223 8.82 47.33 15.00
CA LEU A 223 10.01 46.47 15.05
C LEU A 223 10.53 46.31 16.48
N ALA A 224 10.58 47.38 17.27
CA ALA A 224 11.00 47.27 18.67
C ALA A 224 10.09 46.32 19.46
N PHE A 225 8.77 46.40 19.26
CA PHE A 225 7.81 45.50 19.91
C PHE A 225 8.00 44.04 19.48
N LEU A 226 8.13 43.75 18.19
CA LEU A 226 8.37 42.38 17.69
C LEU A 226 9.70 41.80 18.20
N ARG A 227 10.73 42.64 18.37
CA ARG A 227 11.99 42.23 19.00
C ARG A 227 11.79 41.91 20.49
N ASP A 228 11.09 42.78 21.22
CA ASP A 228 10.81 42.56 22.64
C ASP A 228 9.96 41.30 22.86
N LEU A 229 9.06 40.94 21.93
CA LEU A 229 8.34 39.66 21.93
C LEU A 229 9.27 38.46 21.75
N ALA A 230 10.18 38.51 20.77
CA ALA A 230 11.12 37.42 20.51
C ALA A 230 12.10 37.20 21.68
N GLU A 231 12.60 38.29 22.27
CA GLU A 231 13.48 38.27 23.45
C GLU A 231 12.71 37.99 24.75
N GLN A 232 11.38 38.03 24.69
CA GLN A 232 10.47 37.91 25.84
C GLN A 232 10.77 38.95 26.94
N ASN A 233 11.01 40.20 26.54
CA ASN A 233 11.39 41.29 27.42
C ASN A 233 10.18 41.98 28.08
N TRP A 234 9.43 41.23 28.89
CA TRP A 234 8.23 41.73 29.57
C TRP A 234 8.54 42.76 30.67
N ALA A 235 9.76 42.77 31.22
CA ALA A 235 10.18 43.71 32.26
C ALA A 235 10.12 45.17 31.78
N LYS A 236 10.45 45.41 30.51
CA LYS A 236 10.35 46.74 29.87
C LYS A 236 8.94 47.33 29.91
N TYR A 237 7.92 46.47 29.96
CA TYR A 237 6.50 46.86 29.96
C TYR A 237 5.87 46.81 31.37
N GLY A 238 6.68 46.70 32.42
CA GLY A 238 6.23 46.69 33.82
C GLY A 238 5.43 45.44 34.18
N VAL A 239 5.74 44.30 33.56
CA VAL A 239 5.18 42.98 33.91
C VAL A 239 6.16 42.28 34.85
N ALA A 240 5.69 41.86 36.02
CA ALA A 240 6.51 41.16 37.01
C ALA A 240 6.83 39.72 36.55
N GLU A 241 8.06 39.29 36.78
CA GLU A 241 8.52 37.93 36.49
C GLU A 241 7.83 36.91 37.40
N ARG A 242 7.32 35.81 36.84
CA ARG A 242 6.60 34.76 37.58
C ARG A 242 7.44 33.53 37.91
N SER A 243 8.53 33.29 37.18
CA SER A 243 9.38 32.11 37.31
C SER A 243 10.83 32.51 37.47
N ALA A 244 11.58 31.78 38.29
CA ALA A 244 13.02 32.00 38.46
C ALA A 244 13.87 31.37 37.34
N LEU A 245 13.26 30.60 36.43
CA LEU A 245 13.96 29.95 35.33
C LEU A 245 14.22 30.95 34.18
N PRO A 246 15.42 30.94 33.57
CA PRO A 246 15.74 31.84 32.47
C PRO A 246 14.89 31.54 31.24
N VAL A 247 14.53 32.58 30.50
CA VAL A 247 13.83 32.46 29.21
C VAL A 247 14.72 31.99 28.07
N THR A 248 14.16 31.16 27.21
CA THR A 248 14.74 30.84 25.91
C THR A 248 14.46 31.97 24.94
N LYS A 249 15.44 32.85 24.74
CA LYS A 249 15.33 34.00 23.82
C LYS A 249 15.30 33.52 22.37
N GLY A 250 14.37 34.06 21.58
CA GLY A 250 14.35 33.92 20.14
C GLY A 250 14.96 35.14 19.43
N SER A 251 14.66 35.26 18.15
CA SER A 251 15.16 36.35 17.29
C SER A 251 14.04 36.95 16.45
N MET A 252 14.27 38.19 15.99
CA MET A 252 13.39 38.89 15.06
C MET A 252 14.07 39.07 13.71
N MET A 253 13.35 38.77 12.63
CA MET A 253 13.79 38.95 11.24
C MET A 253 12.80 39.81 10.47
N VAL A 254 13.27 40.55 9.47
CA VAL A 254 12.42 41.37 8.60
C VAL A 254 12.16 40.64 7.29
N LEU A 255 10.90 40.58 6.86
CA LEU A 255 10.46 40.04 5.58
C LEU A 255 9.86 41.14 4.73
N ASN A 256 10.53 41.46 3.62
CA ASN A 256 10.14 42.52 2.69
C ASN A 256 9.98 42.06 1.24
N GLN A 257 10.44 40.85 0.91
CA GLN A 257 10.46 40.31 -0.46
C GLN A 257 10.14 38.81 -0.45
N LEU A 258 9.49 38.35 -1.52
CA LEU A 258 9.16 36.94 -1.72
C LEU A 258 10.39 36.07 -2.10
N SER A 259 11.41 36.68 -2.74
CA SER A 259 12.54 35.94 -3.32
C SER A 259 13.48 35.29 -2.30
N ASN A 260 13.49 35.76 -1.05
CA ASN A 260 14.48 35.33 -0.04
C ASN A 260 13.88 34.45 1.06
N LEU A 261 12.61 34.06 0.95
CA LEU A 261 11.89 33.35 2.03
C LEU A 261 12.52 32.00 2.39
N GLU A 262 12.98 31.22 1.40
CA GLU A 262 13.64 29.93 1.66
C GLU A 262 14.94 30.10 2.46
N THR A 263 15.71 31.16 2.17
CA THR A 263 16.99 31.45 2.85
C THR A 263 16.85 32.10 4.21
N THR A 264 15.69 32.70 4.50
CA THR A 264 15.41 33.39 5.77
C THR A 264 14.54 32.53 6.67
N VAL A 265 13.27 32.36 6.31
CA VAL A 265 12.28 31.61 7.09
C VAL A 265 12.56 30.11 7.06
N GLY A 266 13.00 29.58 5.91
CA GLY A 266 13.36 28.15 5.78
C GLY A 266 14.53 27.72 6.66
N ARG A 267 15.29 28.68 7.20
CA ARG A 267 16.41 28.45 8.13
C ARG A 267 16.06 28.74 9.59
N PHE A 268 14.78 28.74 9.96
CA PHE A 268 14.34 29.04 11.33
C PHE A 268 15.06 28.19 12.41
N TYR A 269 15.41 26.94 12.08
CA TYR A 269 16.09 25.97 12.95
C TYR A 269 17.50 26.41 13.38
N THR A 270 18.12 27.36 12.68
CA THR A 270 19.43 27.93 13.05
C THR A 270 19.40 28.66 14.39
N ASN A 271 18.24 29.14 14.81
CA ASN A 271 18.04 29.78 16.12
C ASN A 271 17.97 28.77 17.26
N LEU A 272 17.74 27.49 16.97
CA LEU A 272 17.64 26.44 17.98
C LEU A 272 19.01 26.18 18.63
N PRO A 273 19.03 25.79 19.92
CA PRO A 273 20.26 25.55 20.67
C PRO A 273 21.25 24.68 19.89
N ASN A 274 22.47 25.17 19.69
CA ASN A 274 23.45 24.42 18.92
C ASN A 274 23.95 23.21 19.71
N ARG A 275 23.74 22.02 19.15
CA ARG A 275 24.23 20.76 19.70
C ARG A 275 25.07 20.12 18.60
N MET A 276 26.35 19.88 18.88
CA MET A 276 27.16 19.09 17.97
C MET A 276 26.66 17.65 18.02
N ILE A 277 26.22 17.15 16.88
CA ILE A 277 25.63 15.82 16.75
C ILE A 277 26.48 15.07 15.73
N ASP A 278 27.03 13.92 16.11
CA ASP A 278 27.92 13.14 15.23
C ASP A 278 27.29 11.81 14.79
N GLU A 279 25.96 11.73 14.83
CA GLU A 279 25.19 10.55 14.47
C GLU A 279 24.61 10.67 13.06
N ALA A 280 24.48 9.53 12.38
CA ALA A 280 23.79 9.47 11.09
C ALA A 280 22.27 9.52 11.32
N VAL A 281 21.58 10.28 10.47
CA VAL A 281 20.12 10.43 10.47
C VAL A 281 19.58 9.74 9.22
N PHE A 282 18.47 9.02 9.41
CA PHE A 282 17.76 8.35 8.32
C PHE A 282 16.45 9.09 8.10
N SER A 283 16.22 9.57 6.89
CA SER A 283 14.92 10.11 6.51
C SER A 283 13.88 8.99 6.42
N LEU A 284 12.61 9.35 6.57
CA LEU A 284 11.53 8.49 6.10
C LEU A 284 11.50 8.46 4.55
N PRO A 285 10.81 7.49 3.92
CA PRO A 285 10.74 7.39 2.47
C PRO A 285 10.03 8.59 1.83
N PHE A 286 10.61 9.17 0.79
CA PHE A 286 10.03 10.27 0.01
C PHE A 286 10.29 10.09 -1.49
N SER A 287 9.59 10.86 -2.32
CA SER A 287 9.76 10.82 -3.78
C SER A 287 11.08 11.43 -4.21
N ASP A 288 11.81 10.73 -5.08
CA ASP A 288 13.04 11.25 -5.68
C ASP A 288 12.68 12.39 -6.66
N GLU A 289 13.02 13.64 -6.34
CA GLU A 289 12.80 14.79 -7.23
C GLU A 289 13.73 14.77 -8.46
N MET A 290 14.84 14.02 -8.39
CA MET A 290 15.95 14.06 -9.35
C MET A 290 16.02 12.78 -10.22
N GLY A 291 15.27 11.74 -9.86
CA GLY A 291 15.14 10.47 -10.56
C GLY A 291 13.74 9.89 -10.43
N ASP A 292 13.61 8.57 -10.62
CA ASP A 292 12.33 7.87 -10.50
C ASP A 292 12.27 6.99 -9.24
N GLY A 293 11.08 6.89 -8.65
CA GLY A 293 10.78 6.03 -7.50
C GLY A 293 11.00 6.69 -6.14
N LEU A 294 10.88 5.88 -5.09
CA LEU A 294 11.01 6.33 -3.70
C LEU A 294 12.43 6.11 -3.18
N ILE A 295 12.92 7.08 -2.41
CA ILE A 295 14.24 7.06 -1.80
C ILE A 295 14.16 7.33 -0.30
N MET A 296 15.20 6.90 0.40
CA MET A 296 15.53 7.34 1.75
C MET A 296 16.93 7.92 1.74
N THR A 297 17.14 8.98 2.51
CA THR A 297 18.45 9.58 2.68
C THR A 297 19.08 9.12 3.99
N VAL A 298 20.33 8.69 3.91
CA VAL A 298 21.23 8.60 5.07
C VAL A 298 22.13 9.83 5.07
N SER A 299 22.06 10.63 6.13
CA SER A 299 22.77 11.92 6.19
C SER A 299 23.51 12.10 7.50
N LYS A 300 24.59 12.89 7.46
CA LYS A 300 25.41 13.20 8.64
C LYS A 300 25.92 14.65 8.56
N PRO A 301 25.88 15.43 9.65
CA PRO A 301 26.47 16.76 9.67
C PRO A 301 28.00 16.71 9.64
N CYS A 302 28.62 17.73 9.04
CA CYS A 302 30.06 17.86 8.92
C CYS A 302 30.53 19.09 9.70
N TYR A 303 31.48 18.90 10.60
CA TYR A 303 32.03 19.98 11.44
C TYR A 303 33.52 20.19 11.20
N PHE A 304 33.96 21.44 11.33
CA PHE A 304 35.37 21.81 11.51
C PHE A 304 35.52 22.51 12.87
N GLY A 305 36.09 21.81 13.85
CA GLY A 305 36.00 22.22 15.25
C GLY A 305 34.54 22.27 15.68
N ASN A 306 34.05 23.44 16.11
CA ASN A 306 32.65 23.64 16.49
C ASN A 306 31.79 24.29 15.38
N LEU A 307 32.36 24.51 14.19
CA LEU A 307 31.67 25.14 13.07
C LEU A 307 31.01 24.09 12.17
N LEU A 308 29.70 24.21 11.93
CA LEU A 308 28.99 23.39 10.96
C LEU A 308 29.38 23.84 9.55
N LEU A 309 29.97 22.94 8.75
CA LEU A 309 30.29 23.18 7.35
C LEU A 309 29.10 22.91 6.42
N GLY A 310 28.22 21.98 6.82
CA GLY A 310 27.13 21.47 6.03
C GLY A 310 26.79 20.03 6.41
N ILE A 311 26.15 19.31 5.50
CA ILE A 311 25.83 17.89 5.63
C ILE A 311 26.37 17.10 4.45
N VAL A 312 26.66 15.82 4.68
CA VAL A 312 26.78 14.82 3.63
C VAL A 312 25.53 13.95 3.63
N GLY A 313 25.05 13.59 2.46
CA GLY A 313 23.88 12.74 2.28
C GLY A 313 24.11 11.69 1.20
N VAL A 314 23.51 10.51 1.40
CA VAL A 314 23.45 9.43 0.42
C VAL A 314 22.01 8.97 0.31
N ASP A 315 21.46 9.08 -0.89
CA ASP A 315 20.13 8.58 -1.21
C ASP A 315 20.21 7.14 -1.65
N VAL A 316 19.27 6.33 -1.16
CA VAL A 316 19.17 4.90 -1.43
C VAL A 316 17.74 4.59 -1.83
N ASN A 317 17.56 3.72 -2.81
CA ASN A 317 16.22 3.31 -3.23
C ASN A 317 15.49 2.56 -2.09
N LEU A 318 14.23 2.90 -1.85
CA LEU A 318 13.42 2.27 -0.80
C LEU A 318 13.33 0.74 -0.99
N ALA A 319 13.16 0.29 -2.24
CA ALA A 319 13.04 -1.14 -2.55
C ALA A 319 14.34 -1.90 -2.30
N TYR A 320 15.50 -1.25 -2.36
CA TYR A 320 16.78 -1.84 -2.02
C TYR A 320 16.93 -2.03 -0.51
N ILE A 321 16.63 -0.99 0.29
CA ILE A 321 16.69 -1.08 1.77
C ILE A 321 15.76 -2.16 2.31
N LEU A 322 14.58 -2.31 1.70
CA LEU A 322 13.52 -3.17 2.21
C LEU A 322 13.47 -4.55 1.54
N GLU A 323 14.41 -4.92 0.67
CA GLU A 323 14.29 -6.17 -0.11
C GLU A 323 14.24 -7.42 0.77
N ASP A 324 15.11 -7.50 1.78
CA ASP A 324 15.17 -8.64 2.70
C ASP A 324 13.88 -8.79 3.52
N VAL A 325 13.25 -7.67 3.89
CA VAL A 325 12.00 -7.66 4.66
C VAL A 325 10.79 -7.94 3.76
N THR A 326 10.82 -7.44 2.52
CA THR A 326 9.73 -7.56 1.54
C THR A 326 9.59 -8.98 1.00
N TYR A 327 10.73 -9.63 0.76
CA TYR A 327 10.84 -10.96 0.17
C TYR A 327 11.25 -12.03 1.21
N TYR A 328 11.04 -11.75 2.50
CA TYR A 328 11.24 -12.71 3.58
C TYR A 328 10.26 -13.88 3.44
N GLN A 329 10.79 -15.10 3.38
CA GLN A 329 10.02 -16.33 3.17
C GLN A 329 10.66 -17.53 3.86
N ASP A 330 10.71 -17.49 5.19
CA ASP A 330 11.22 -18.62 5.99
C ASP A 330 10.15 -19.66 6.29
N SER A 331 8.87 -19.27 6.37
CA SER A 331 7.73 -20.19 6.50
C SER A 331 6.40 -19.55 6.10
N LEU A 332 5.40 -20.40 5.81
CA LEU A 332 4.02 -19.95 5.54
C LEU A 332 3.35 -19.29 6.76
N GLY A 333 3.91 -19.50 7.97
CA GLY A 333 3.43 -18.99 9.25
C GLY A 333 4.32 -17.92 9.88
N SER A 334 5.27 -17.38 9.12
CA SER A 334 6.19 -16.35 9.60
C SER A 334 6.26 -15.18 8.64
N TYR A 335 6.50 -14.00 9.19
CA TYR A 335 6.70 -12.80 8.41
C TYR A 335 7.57 -11.80 9.18
N THR A 336 8.03 -10.77 8.49
CA THR A 336 8.86 -9.72 9.07
C THR A 336 8.24 -8.36 8.85
N PHE A 337 8.51 -7.44 9.76
CA PHE A 337 8.24 -6.03 9.56
C PHE A 337 9.41 -5.18 10.07
N LEU A 338 9.55 -3.98 9.50
CA LEU A 338 10.57 -3.01 9.86
C LEU A 338 9.88 -1.71 10.28
N ILE A 339 10.25 -1.20 11.45
CA ILE A 339 9.73 0.06 12.00
C ILE A 339 10.88 1.00 12.40
N ASP A 340 10.58 2.29 12.53
CA ASP A 340 11.49 3.25 13.17
C ASP A 340 11.35 3.23 14.71
N ASN A 341 12.23 3.98 15.38
CA ASN A 341 12.25 4.14 16.84
C ASN A 341 11.05 4.92 17.42
N LYS A 342 10.15 5.45 16.57
CA LYS A 342 8.89 6.07 16.98
C LYS A 342 7.68 5.14 16.81
N GLY A 343 7.86 4.02 16.08
CA GLY A 343 6.83 3.02 15.80
C GLY A 343 6.23 3.12 14.40
N TYR A 344 6.69 4.04 13.55
CA TYR A 344 6.26 4.14 12.16
C TYR A 344 6.73 2.94 11.36
N THR A 345 5.83 2.34 10.60
CA THR A 345 6.09 1.14 9.80
C THR A 345 6.69 1.51 8.45
N LEU A 346 7.90 1.01 8.17
CA LEU A 346 8.54 1.13 6.85
C LEU A 346 8.12 -0.02 5.92
N MET A 347 8.05 -1.24 6.47
CA MET A 347 7.58 -2.41 5.73
C MET A 347 6.82 -3.35 6.65
N HIS A 348 5.68 -3.83 6.16
CA HIS A 348 4.86 -4.87 6.76
C HIS A 348 4.18 -5.61 5.61
N PRO A 349 3.87 -6.91 5.68
CA PRO A 349 3.45 -7.62 4.47
C PRO A 349 2.01 -7.34 4.01
N SER A 350 1.23 -6.56 4.79
CA SER A 350 0.00 -5.88 4.31
C SER A 350 0.26 -4.61 3.47
N LEU A 351 1.49 -4.11 3.43
CA LEU A 351 1.86 -3.00 2.56
C LEU A 351 2.20 -3.50 1.16
N THR A 352 1.92 -2.65 0.17
CA THR A 352 2.35 -2.87 -1.22
C THR A 352 3.88 -2.88 -1.30
N ARG A 353 4.45 -3.74 -2.16
CA ARG A 353 5.89 -3.83 -2.35
C ARG A 353 6.48 -2.46 -2.74
N PRO A 354 7.60 -2.03 -2.15
CA PRO A 354 8.19 -0.73 -2.45
C PRO A 354 8.48 -0.47 -3.94
N TYR A 355 8.81 -1.52 -4.70
CA TYR A 355 9.06 -1.42 -6.15
C TYR A 355 7.79 -1.04 -6.96
N LEU A 356 6.61 -1.32 -6.43
CA LEU A 356 5.31 -1.02 -7.07
C LEU A 356 4.70 0.31 -6.59
N LEU A 357 5.33 1.00 -5.65
CA LEU A 357 4.83 2.26 -5.12
C LEU A 357 5.17 3.42 -6.05
N SER A 358 4.15 4.18 -6.45
CA SER A 358 4.30 5.44 -7.17
C SER A 358 4.33 6.65 -6.24
N GLU A 359 3.72 6.54 -5.06
CA GLU A 359 3.62 7.60 -4.06
C GLU A 359 4.22 7.15 -2.72
N PRO A 360 4.76 8.09 -1.90
CA PRO A 360 5.29 7.76 -0.59
C PRO A 360 4.23 7.08 0.30
N PRO A 361 4.58 6.00 1.01
CA PRO A 361 3.64 5.31 1.87
C PRO A 361 3.20 6.20 3.04
N LEU A 362 1.95 6.04 3.46
CA LEU A 362 1.42 6.75 4.62
C LEU A 362 2.05 6.20 5.90
N HIS A 363 2.86 7.04 6.57
CA HIS A 363 3.52 6.69 7.82
C HIS A 363 2.50 6.37 8.90
N THR A 364 2.31 5.06 9.14
CA THR A 364 1.31 4.53 10.05
C THR A 364 2.02 3.70 11.11
N ASP A 365 1.58 3.87 12.35
CA ASP A 365 2.14 3.15 13.48
C ASP A 365 1.87 1.64 13.40
N ILE A 366 2.84 0.81 13.79
CA ILE A 366 2.74 -0.65 13.76
C ILE A 366 1.55 -1.21 14.57
N ILE A 367 1.08 -0.49 15.60
CA ILE A 367 -0.09 -0.88 16.40
C ILE A 367 -1.35 -1.09 15.55
N HIS A 368 -1.44 -0.42 14.41
CA HIS A 368 -2.57 -0.49 13.50
C HIS A 368 -2.51 -1.69 12.58
N TYR A 369 -1.30 -2.07 12.14
CA TYR A 369 -1.09 -3.26 11.32
C TYR A 369 -1.20 -4.54 12.15
N GLU A 370 -0.61 -4.51 13.36
CA GLU A 370 -0.64 -5.58 14.35
C GLU A 370 -1.79 -5.41 15.33
N ASN A 371 -3.01 -5.41 14.78
CA ASN A 371 -4.23 -5.20 15.53
C ASN A 371 -4.69 -6.46 16.30
N ILE A 372 -3.85 -6.89 17.24
CA ILE A 372 -4.00 -8.13 18.00
C ILE A 372 -4.09 -7.81 19.50
N PRO A 373 -4.95 -8.48 20.28
CA PRO A 373 -5.00 -8.28 21.73
C PRO A 373 -3.62 -8.49 22.38
N LYS A 374 -3.24 -7.57 23.28
CA LYS A 374 -1.96 -7.56 24.02
C LYS A 374 -0.73 -7.13 23.19
N PHE A 375 -0.89 -6.79 21.91
CA PHE A 375 0.22 -6.27 21.11
C PHE A 375 0.74 -4.92 21.63
N GLU A 376 -0.08 -4.13 22.32
CA GLU A 376 0.35 -2.86 22.91
C GLU A 376 1.54 -3.02 23.87
N LEU A 377 1.56 -4.11 24.63
CA LEU A 377 2.68 -4.44 25.51
C LEU A 377 3.92 -4.86 24.72
N VAL A 378 3.74 -5.64 23.65
CA VAL A 378 4.83 -6.04 22.75
C VAL A 378 5.44 -4.81 22.09
N ARG A 379 4.61 -3.90 21.55
CA ARG A 379 5.06 -2.63 20.97
C ARG A 379 5.83 -1.78 21.97
N GLN A 380 5.36 -1.66 23.21
CA GLN A 380 6.10 -0.93 24.26
C GLN A 380 7.49 -1.52 24.50
N ASN A 381 7.61 -2.85 24.51
CA ASN A 381 8.88 -3.55 24.67
C ASN A 381 9.78 -3.41 23.44
N ILE A 382 9.22 -3.48 22.22
CA ILE A 382 9.93 -3.25 20.96
C ILE A 382 10.59 -1.87 20.97
N LEU A 383 9.87 -0.83 21.42
CA LEU A 383 10.36 0.55 21.41
C LEU A 383 11.27 0.91 22.60
N SER A 384 11.32 0.08 23.65
CA SER A 384 12.11 0.37 24.86
C SER A 384 13.33 -0.53 25.03
N ILE A 385 13.32 -1.73 24.44
CA ILE A 385 14.38 -2.74 24.60
C ILE A 385 15.01 -3.02 23.23
N PRO A 386 16.33 -2.83 23.05
CA PRO A 386 16.97 -2.94 21.74
C PRO A 386 17.04 -4.37 21.19
N LEU A 387 16.95 -5.41 22.03
CA LEU A 387 16.91 -6.80 21.60
C LEU A 387 16.02 -7.57 22.56
N GLY A 388 15.03 -8.27 22.04
CA GLY A 388 14.10 -9.02 22.87
C GLY A 388 13.23 -9.98 22.09
N SER A 389 12.47 -10.77 22.85
CA SER A 389 11.43 -11.63 22.31
C SER A 389 10.27 -11.71 23.29
N GLN A 390 9.05 -11.80 22.77
CA GLN A 390 7.84 -11.94 23.57
C GLN A 390 6.84 -12.83 22.85
N ILE A 391 6.18 -13.69 23.62
CA ILE A 391 5.12 -14.56 23.12
C ILE A 391 3.79 -14.06 23.68
N ILE A 392 2.80 -13.94 22.81
CA ILE A 392 1.42 -13.65 23.20
C ILE A 392 0.49 -14.76 22.71
N THR A 393 -0.49 -15.12 23.53
CA THR A 393 -1.54 -16.06 23.16
C THR A 393 -2.73 -15.30 22.60
N VAL A 394 -3.15 -15.66 21.40
CA VAL A 394 -4.20 -14.97 20.63
C VAL A 394 -5.38 -15.91 20.38
N PRO A 395 -6.61 -15.52 20.73
CA PRO A 395 -7.81 -16.29 20.40
C PRO A 395 -8.03 -16.44 18.88
N VAL A 396 -8.55 -17.58 18.42
CA VAL A 396 -8.84 -17.81 16.97
C VAL A 396 -9.89 -16.86 16.41
N ASN A 397 -10.76 -16.36 17.28
CA ASN A 397 -11.83 -15.41 16.94
C ASN A 397 -11.36 -13.95 16.93
N SER A 398 -10.14 -13.68 17.41
CA SER A 398 -9.56 -12.34 17.28
C SER A 398 -9.26 -12.04 15.82
N SER A 399 -9.38 -10.77 15.48
CA SER A 399 -9.00 -10.13 14.21
C SER A 399 -7.50 -10.24 13.97
N LEU A 400 -7.00 -11.46 13.85
CA LEU A 400 -5.66 -11.74 13.39
C LEU A 400 -5.60 -11.34 11.92
N SER A 401 -4.55 -10.58 11.59
CA SER A 401 -4.11 -10.34 10.23
C SER A 401 -4.16 -11.64 9.40
N TRP A 402 -4.36 -11.50 8.09
CA TRP A 402 -4.47 -12.54 7.05
C TRP A 402 -3.53 -13.76 7.20
N HIS A 403 -2.43 -13.63 7.93
CA HIS A 403 -1.47 -14.68 8.27
C HIS A 403 -2.07 -15.94 8.94
N VAL A 404 -3.09 -15.83 9.80
CA VAL A 404 -3.57 -16.99 10.59
C VAL A 404 -4.61 -17.84 9.86
N ASN A 405 -5.28 -17.32 8.82
CA ASN A 405 -6.16 -18.17 7.99
C ASN A 405 -5.39 -19.34 7.37
N LYS A 406 -4.08 -19.19 7.14
CA LYS A 406 -3.17 -20.23 6.64
C LYS A 406 -2.89 -21.36 7.63
N LEU A 407 -3.21 -21.18 8.93
CA LEU A 407 -2.84 -22.08 10.03
C LEU A 407 -4.02 -22.53 10.89
N ARG A 408 -5.26 -22.27 10.46
CA ARG A 408 -6.45 -22.69 11.21
C ARG A 408 -6.57 -24.22 11.22
N GLU A 409 -6.09 -24.83 12.28
CA GLU A 409 -6.42 -26.21 12.62
C GLU A 409 -7.82 -26.26 13.24
N ILE A 410 -8.64 -27.20 12.76
CA ILE A 410 -9.99 -27.44 13.27
C ILE A 410 -9.88 -27.91 14.73
N GLY A 411 -10.47 -27.14 15.66
CA GLY A 411 -10.57 -27.51 17.08
C GLY A 411 -9.64 -26.77 18.06
N LYS A 412 -8.77 -25.86 17.61
CA LYS A 412 -7.97 -24.99 18.51
C LYS A 412 -8.69 -23.68 18.82
N GLU A 413 -8.67 -23.25 20.09
CA GLU A 413 -9.31 -22.00 20.56
C GLU A 413 -8.35 -20.80 20.62
N ALA A 414 -7.03 -21.04 20.62
CA ALA A 414 -6.01 -20.00 20.56
C ALA A 414 -4.70 -20.48 19.92
N TYR A 415 -3.90 -19.54 19.41
CA TYR A 415 -2.54 -19.75 18.89
C TYR A 415 -1.54 -18.87 19.64
N ASN A 416 -0.29 -19.32 19.74
CA ASN A 416 0.79 -18.52 20.27
C ASN A 416 1.51 -17.80 19.12
N VAL A 417 1.72 -16.50 19.28
CA VAL A 417 2.47 -15.67 18.32
C VAL A 417 3.74 -15.20 19.03
N SER A 418 4.89 -15.54 18.46
CA SER A 418 6.20 -15.13 18.94
C SER A 418 6.68 -13.93 18.13
N TYR A 419 7.01 -12.85 18.84
CA TYR A 419 7.67 -11.68 18.29
C TYR A 419 9.12 -11.71 18.78
N ALA A 420 10.07 -11.64 17.86
CA ALA A 420 11.48 -11.41 18.16
C ALA A 420 11.90 -10.14 17.45
N TRP A 421 12.57 -9.22 18.16
CA TRP A 421 12.98 -7.94 17.59
C TRP A 421 14.41 -7.58 17.94
N LYS A 422 15.04 -6.81 17.05
CA LYS A 422 16.39 -6.29 17.21
C LYS A 422 16.50 -4.91 16.57
N MET A 423 17.05 -3.97 17.30
CA MET A 423 17.50 -2.68 16.79
C MET A 423 18.70 -2.90 15.86
N VAL A 424 18.59 -2.44 14.63
CA VAL A 424 19.63 -2.57 13.61
C VAL A 424 20.79 -1.66 14.02
N GLN A 425 22.00 -2.23 14.06
CA GLN A 425 23.21 -1.56 14.55
C GLN A 425 23.44 -0.24 13.82
N ASP A 426 23.78 0.81 14.57
CA ASP A 426 24.08 2.15 14.06
C ASP A 426 22.94 2.81 13.25
N THR A 427 21.69 2.41 13.50
CA THR A 427 20.49 3.00 12.88
C THR A 427 19.37 3.23 13.89
N SER A 428 18.32 3.92 13.46
CA SER A 428 17.07 4.09 14.22
C SER A 428 16.00 3.02 13.93
N PHE A 429 16.33 1.98 13.16
CA PHE A 429 15.37 0.95 12.74
C PHE A 429 15.35 -0.27 13.64
N ILE A 430 14.17 -0.86 13.77
CA ILE A 430 13.94 -2.08 14.54
C ILE A 430 13.31 -3.11 13.61
N LEU A 431 14.02 -4.22 13.40
CA LEU A 431 13.52 -5.37 12.65
C LEU A 431 12.79 -6.30 13.61
N CYS A 432 11.59 -6.74 13.22
CA CYS A 432 10.85 -7.76 13.94
C CYS A 432 10.54 -8.96 13.05
N VAL A 433 10.77 -10.16 13.60
CA VAL A 433 10.35 -11.44 13.04
C VAL A 433 9.18 -11.94 13.86
N VAL A 434 8.09 -12.26 13.17
CA VAL A 434 6.87 -12.80 13.77
C VAL A 434 6.71 -14.25 13.32
N VAL A 435 6.49 -15.15 14.27
CA VAL A 435 6.29 -16.58 14.02
C VAL A 435 5.03 -17.05 14.75
N ILE A 436 4.11 -17.65 14.00
CA ILE A 436 2.89 -18.26 14.55
C ILE A 436 3.21 -19.72 14.89
N GLN A 437 2.96 -20.11 16.13
CA GLN A 437 3.25 -21.45 16.63
C GLN A 437 2.06 -22.41 16.48
N PRO A 438 2.29 -23.71 16.21
CA PRO A 438 3.60 -24.38 16.16
C PRO A 438 4.43 -23.94 14.96
N GLU A 439 5.73 -23.79 15.18
CA GLU A 439 6.67 -23.46 14.11
C GLU A 439 6.61 -24.57 13.06
N ILE A 440 6.20 -24.23 11.83
CA ILE A 440 6.15 -25.15 10.70
C ILE A 440 7.48 -24.97 9.95
N PRO A 441 8.52 -25.77 10.25
CA PRO A 441 9.81 -25.61 9.61
C PRO A 441 9.66 -25.85 8.11
N VAL A 442 10.07 -24.89 7.28
CA VAL A 442 10.15 -25.13 5.84
C VAL A 442 11.23 -26.16 5.59
N LYS A 443 10.80 -27.36 5.22
CA LYS A 443 11.69 -28.37 4.66
C LYS A 443 12.11 -27.89 3.27
N GLN A 444 13.27 -27.27 3.21
CA GLN A 444 13.89 -26.93 1.94
C GLN A 444 14.34 -28.22 1.24
N LEU A 445 14.00 -28.34 -0.04
CA LEU A 445 14.54 -29.40 -0.89
C LEU A 445 16.05 -29.23 -0.96
N LYS A 446 16.79 -30.22 -0.44
CA LYS A 446 18.26 -30.27 -0.49
C LYS A 446 18.68 -31.48 -1.30
N ASN A 447 19.68 -31.28 -2.16
CA ASN A 447 20.39 -32.35 -2.85
C ASN A 447 19.52 -33.25 -3.74
N LEU A 448 18.65 -32.65 -4.56
CA LEU A 448 18.10 -33.39 -5.70
C LEU A 448 19.23 -33.68 -6.70
N ASN A 449 19.44 -34.95 -6.98
CA ASN A 449 20.41 -35.46 -7.96
C ASN A 449 19.69 -36.07 -9.18
N THR A 450 18.40 -35.78 -9.36
CA THR A 450 17.62 -36.27 -10.48
C THR A 450 17.87 -35.41 -11.71
N VAL A 451 18.04 -36.05 -12.86
CA VAL A 451 18.17 -35.35 -14.15
C VAL A 451 16.82 -34.69 -14.46
N PRO A 452 16.79 -33.41 -14.89
CA PRO A 452 15.56 -32.81 -15.39
C PRO A 452 14.98 -33.67 -16.51
N SER A 453 13.71 -34.01 -16.39
CA SER A 453 13.03 -34.93 -17.31
C SER A 453 12.75 -34.33 -18.69
N SER A 454 12.72 -32.99 -18.79
CA SER A 454 12.49 -32.24 -20.03
C SER A 454 13.51 -31.10 -20.22
N LYS A 455 13.64 -30.64 -21.47
CA LYS A 455 14.50 -29.50 -21.84
C LYS A 455 14.02 -28.26 -21.08
N LEU A 456 14.88 -27.70 -20.24
CA LEU A 456 14.59 -26.47 -19.52
C LEU A 456 14.57 -25.28 -20.49
N LEU A 457 13.42 -24.63 -20.62
CA LEU A 457 13.29 -23.34 -21.31
C LEU A 457 13.01 -22.24 -20.29
N TYR A 458 13.76 -21.15 -20.38
CA TYR A 458 13.51 -19.94 -19.59
C TYR A 458 12.49 -19.04 -20.31
N HIS A 459 11.67 -18.28 -19.57
CA HIS A 459 10.54 -17.53 -20.12
C HIS A 459 10.90 -16.43 -21.13
N ARG A 460 12.15 -15.95 -21.18
CA ARG A 460 12.62 -14.92 -22.13
C ARG A 460 12.84 -15.46 -23.54
N LEU A 461 11.75 -15.96 -24.13
CA LEU A 461 11.69 -16.52 -25.49
C LEU A 461 12.14 -15.50 -26.54
N ASP A 462 11.87 -14.22 -26.29
CA ASP A 462 12.27 -13.07 -27.10
C ASP A 462 13.80 -12.90 -27.22
N LEU A 463 14.55 -13.22 -26.15
CA LEU A 463 16.01 -13.09 -26.15
C LEU A 463 16.74 -14.35 -26.64
N LEU A 464 16.21 -15.52 -26.29
CA LEU A 464 16.82 -16.79 -26.66
C LEU A 464 16.55 -17.18 -28.11
N GLY A 465 15.38 -16.79 -28.64
CA GLY A 465 14.88 -17.23 -29.94
C GLY A 465 14.44 -18.70 -29.89
N GLN A 466 13.22 -19.00 -30.35
CA GLN A 466 12.73 -20.38 -30.47
C GLN A 466 12.23 -20.65 -31.88
N PRO A 467 12.61 -21.80 -32.50
CA PRO A 467 12.24 -22.11 -33.88
C PRO A 467 10.73 -22.33 -34.08
N ASN A 468 10.02 -22.82 -33.05
CA ASN A 468 8.58 -23.06 -33.06
C ASN A 468 7.82 -22.07 -32.16
N ALA A 469 8.24 -20.81 -32.15
CA ALA A 469 7.51 -19.75 -31.47
C ALA A 469 6.16 -19.49 -32.15
N CYS A 470 5.16 -19.15 -31.33
CA CYS A 470 3.82 -18.80 -31.77
C CYS A 470 3.23 -17.75 -30.82
N LEU A 471 2.09 -17.18 -31.20
CA LEU A 471 1.31 -16.28 -30.36
C LEU A 471 0.22 -17.08 -29.64
N HIS A 472 0.30 -17.18 -28.32
CA HIS A 472 -0.80 -17.68 -27.51
C HIS A 472 -1.68 -16.48 -27.16
N PHE A 473 -2.74 -16.28 -27.93
CA PHE A 473 -3.51 -15.03 -27.96
C PHE A 473 -2.62 -13.84 -28.34
N LYS A 474 -2.28 -12.96 -27.39
CA LYS A 474 -1.39 -11.81 -27.60
C LYS A 474 0.04 -12.07 -27.15
N GLN A 475 0.28 -13.17 -26.44
CA GLN A 475 1.54 -13.43 -25.74
C GLN A 475 2.49 -14.31 -26.57
N LEU A 476 3.77 -13.95 -26.60
CA LEU A 476 4.80 -14.81 -27.20
C LEU A 476 4.92 -16.12 -26.41
N ALA A 477 4.78 -17.24 -27.11
CA ALA A 477 4.74 -18.55 -26.50
C ALA A 477 5.35 -19.66 -27.38
N THR A 478 5.43 -20.86 -26.82
CA THR A 478 5.80 -22.12 -27.50
C THR A 478 4.97 -23.28 -26.94
N LEU A 479 4.57 -24.19 -27.82
CA LEU A 479 3.88 -25.43 -27.45
C LEU A 479 4.84 -26.59 -27.14
N GLU A 480 6.13 -26.44 -27.47
CA GLU A 480 7.12 -27.51 -27.34
C GLU A 480 7.37 -27.93 -25.90
N SER A 481 7.41 -26.96 -24.98
CA SER A 481 7.67 -27.21 -23.57
C SER A 481 7.18 -26.06 -22.69
N PRO A 482 6.94 -26.30 -21.39
CA PRO A 482 6.70 -25.24 -20.43
C PRO A 482 7.94 -24.35 -20.26
N THR A 483 7.72 -23.08 -19.90
CA THR A 483 8.80 -22.15 -19.52
C THR A 483 8.92 -22.04 -18.01
N VAL A 484 10.14 -21.78 -17.54
CA VAL A 484 10.45 -21.40 -16.16
C VAL A 484 10.59 -19.89 -16.09
N MET A 485 9.88 -19.28 -15.15
CA MET A 485 10.05 -17.88 -14.73
C MET A 485 10.46 -17.85 -13.26
N LEU A 486 11.39 -16.97 -12.93
CA LEU A 486 11.87 -16.75 -11.57
C LEU A 486 11.41 -15.37 -11.13
N SER A 487 10.58 -15.31 -10.09
CA SER A 487 10.19 -14.01 -9.51
C SER A 487 11.37 -13.38 -8.79
N ALA A 488 11.26 -12.08 -8.48
CA ALA A 488 12.29 -11.36 -7.72
C ALA A 488 12.66 -12.07 -6.40
N GLY A 489 11.70 -12.75 -5.75
CA GLY A 489 11.93 -13.51 -4.53
C GLY A 489 12.86 -14.71 -4.68
N SER A 490 13.15 -15.17 -5.91
CA SER A 490 14.12 -16.23 -6.20
C SER A 490 15.58 -15.77 -6.18
N PHE A 491 15.83 -14.46 -6.21
CA PHE A 491 17.18 -13.89 -6.28
C PHE A 491 17.71 -13.54 -4.90
N SER A 492 19.04 -13.53 -4.76
CA SER A 492 19.71 -13.04 -3.55
C SER A 492 19.54 -11.53 -3.37
N SER A 493 19.48 -10.76 -4.46
CA SER A 493 19.04 -9.36 -4.45
C SER A 493 17.84 -9.19 -5.38
N PRO A 494 16.60 -9.23 -4.85
CA PRO A 494 15.38 -8.94 -5.59
C PRO A 494 15.41 -7.57 -6.29
N TYR A 495 15.99 -6.54 -5.65
CA TYR A 495 16.10 -5.19 -6.21
C TYR A 495 16.99 -5.15 -7.45
N GLU A 496 18.16 -5.81 -7.42
CA GLU A 496 19.06 -5.84 -8.58
C GLU A 496 18.38 -6.47 -9.79
N HIS A 497 17.67 -7.60 -9.60
CA HIS A 497 16.90 -8.25 -10.66
C HIS A 497 15.79 -7.33 -11.23
N LEU A 498 15.06 -6.63 -10.36
CA LEU A 498 13.97 -5.75 -10.78
C LEU A 498 14.45 -4.44 -11.40
N SER A 499 15.58 -3.89 -10.96
CA SER A 499 16.12 -2.63 -11.47
C SER A 499 16.86 -2.78 -12.81
N GLN A 500 17.46 -3.94 -13.09
CA GLN A 500 18.23 -4.17 -14.32
C GLN A 500 17.43 -4.94 -15.38
N PRO A 501 17.51 -4.59 -16.68
CA PRO A 501 16.90 -5.41 -17.72
C PRO A 501 17.65 -6.75 -17.84
N GLU A 502 16.93 -7.86 -17.98
CA GLU A 502 17.61 -9.13 -18.25
C GLU A 502 18.16 -9.12 -19.68
N THR A 503 19.43 -9.48 -19.83
CA THR A 503 20.10 -9.59 -21.12
C THR A 503 20.17 -11.04 -21.58
N LYS A 504 20.37 -11.27 -22.89
CA LYS A 504 20.52 -12.63 -23.45
C LYS A 504 21.59 -13.45 -22.71
N ARG A 505 22.74 -12.83 -22.41
CA ARG A 505 23.84 -13.47 -21.69
C ARG A 505 23.46 -13.87 -20.26
N MET A 506 22.70 -13.03 -19.55
CA MET A 506 22.21 -13.36 -18.20
C MET A 506 21.26 -14.55 -18.24
N VAL A 507 20.33 -14.54 -19.20
CA VAL A 507 19.35 -15.62 -19.38
C VAL A 507 20.04 -16.95 -19.76
N GLU A 508 21.04 -16.91 -20.64
CA GLU A 508 21.86 -18.09 -20.98
C GLU A 508 22.60 -18.63 -19.75
N HIS A 509 23.12 -17.76 -18.88
CA HIS A 509 23.78 -18.15 -17.63
C HIS A 509 22.77 -18.76 -16.64
N TYR A 510 21.59 -18.17 -16.46
CA TYR A 510 20.51 -18.77 -15.65
C TYR A 510 20.15 -20.17 -16.15
N THR A 511 19.92 -20.30 -17.46
CA THR A 511 19.56 -21.56 -18.11
C THR A 511 20.64 -22.61 -17.92
N ALA A 512 21.92 -22.25 -18.13
CA ALA A 512 23.04 -23.15 -17.94
C ALA A 512 23.16 -23.62 -16.47
N TYR A 513 23.06 -22.71 -15.50
CA TYR A 513 23.14 -23.07 -14.08
C TYR A 513 21.99 -23.99 -13.62
N LEU A 514 20.76 -23.72 -14.08
CA LEU A 514 19.58 -24.50 -13.72
C LEU A 514 19.53 -25.87 -14.39
N SER A 515 20.13 -26.01 -15.58
CA SER A 515 20.19 -27.28 -16.33
C SER A 515 21.46 -28.10 -16.04
N ASP A 516 22.48 -27.50 -15.42
CA ASP A 516 23.69 -28.19 -15.04
C ASP A 516 23.37 -29.31 -14.03
N ASN A 517 23.98 -30.48 -14.22
CA ASN A 517 23.91 -31.59 -13.26
C ASN A 517 25.24 -31.80 -12.53
N THR A 518 26.33 -31.18 -13.00
CA THR A 518 27.69 -31.33 -12.46
C THR A 518 27.93 -30.48 -11.20
N ARG A 519 27.12 -29.43 -11.02
CA ARG A 519 27.29 -28.40 -9.96
C ARG A 519 28.60 -27.62 -10.07
N LEU A 520 29.19 -27.57 -11.26
CA LEU A 520 30.42 -26.82 -11.54
C LEU A 520 30.14 -25.37 -11.97
N ILE A 521 28.93 -25.08 -12.46
CA ILE A 521 28.56 -23.73 -12.88
C ILE A 521 28.32 -22.85 -11.64
N ALA A 522 28.97 -21.69 -11.61
CA ALA A 522 28.81 -20.71 -10.54
C ALA A 522 27.36 -20.18 -10.50
N ASN A 523 26.83 -20.08 -9.28
CA ASN A 523 25.48 -19.58 -9.03
C ASN A 523 25.36 -18.11 -9.49
N PRO A 524 24.43 -17.79 -10.42
CA PRO A 524 24.28 -16.45 -11.00
C PRO A 524 23.50 -15.46 -10.09
N GLY A 525 23.55 -15.64 -8.77
CA GLY A 525 22.83 -14.79 -7.80
C GLY A 525 21.44 -15.29 -7.41
N LEU A 526 21.15 -16.59 -7.58
CA LEU A 526 19.90 -17.20 -7.13
C LEU A 526 20.00 -17.68 -5.68
N LYS A 527 18.88 -17.69 -4.94
CA LYS A 527 18.79 -18.38 -3.66
C LYS A 527 19.09 -19.88 -3.84
N PHE A 528 19.74 -20.50 -2.86
CA PHE A 528 20.25 -21.87 -2.98
C PHE A 528 19.15 -22.93 -3.18
N SER A 529 17.91 -22.67 -2.76
CA SER A 529 16.76 -23.58 -2.91
C SER A 529 16.21 -23.62 -4.33
N VAL A 530 16.36 -22.53 -5.10
CA VAL A 530 15.68 -22.31 -6.39
C VAL A 530 16.00 -23.41 -7.40
N ARG A 531 17.26 -23.82 -7.51
CA ARG A 531 17.66 -24.89 -8.44
C ARG A 531 16.94 -26.20 -8.14
N ASN A 532 16.87 -26.58 -6.86
CA ASN A 532 16.20 -27.81 -6.44
C ASN A 532 14.68 -27.74 -6.73
N GLU A 533 14.06 -26.58 -6.56
CA GLU A 533 12.65 -26.36 -6.87
C GLU A 533 12.35 -26.39 -8.37
N VAL A 534 13.22 -25.77 -9.19
CA VAL A 534 13.13 -25.86 -10.66
C VAL A 534 13.24 -27.32 -11.11
N MET A 535 14.14 -28.12 -10.52
CA MET A 535 14.25 -29.54 -10.81
C MET A 535 13.01 -30.32 -10.37
N ALA A 536 12.53 -30.11 -9.13
CA ALA A 536 11.37 -30.82 -8.59
C ALA A 536 10.09 -30.58 -9.41
N THR A 537 9.88 -29.33 -9.86
CA THR A 537 8.70 -28.95 -10.65
C THR A 537 8.74 -29.50 -12.08
N SER A 538 9.89 -29.94 -12.60
CA SER A 538 10.00 -30.51 -13.95
C SER A 538 9.26 -31.85 -14.11
N HIS A 539 9.30 -32.71 -13.08
CA HIS A 539 8.60 -33.99 -13.11
C HIS A 539 7.07 -33.83 -13.17
N GLY A 540 6.53 -32.79 -12.55
CA GLY A 540 5.09 -32.49 -12.62
C GLY A 540 4.64 -32.08 -14.03
N THR A 541 5.52 -31.47 -14.82
CA THR A 541 5.16 -30.98 -16.15
C THR A 541 5.07 -32.08 -17.21
N ASP A 542 5.80 -33.18 -17.08
CA ASP A 542 5.71 -34.27 -18.07
C ASP A 542 4.35 -34.97 -18.01
N GLU A 543 3.81 -35.13 -16.79
CA GLU A 543 2.46 -35.65 -16.59
C GLU A 543 1.42 -34.73 -17.22
N TRP A 544 1.58 -33.40 -17.10
CA TRP A 544 0.66 -32.45 -17.75
C TRP A 544 0.66 -32.56 -19.26
N MET A 545 1.84 -32.69 -19.87
CA MET A 545 1.96 -32.83 -21.32
C MET A 545 1.33 -34.16 -21.78
N THR A 546 1.52 -35.24 -21.02
CA THR A 546 0.88 -36.54 -21.32
C THR A 546 -0.65 -36.46 -21.22
N GLN A 547 -1.17 -35.86 -20.13
CA GLN A 547 -2.62 -35.67 -19.96
C GLN A 547 -3.22 -34.73 -21.00
N MET A 548 -2.44 -33.78 -21.51
CA MET A 548 -2.87 -32.90 -22.59
C MET A 548 -3.18 -33.73 -23.83
N GLU A 549 -2.29 -34.58 -24.32
CA GLU A 549 -2.56 -35.34 -25.55
C GLU A 549 -3.85 -36.19 -25.51
N ILE A 550 -4.29 -36.57 -24.31
CA ILE A 550 -5.42 -37.48 -24.09
C ILE A 550 -6.71 -36.74 -23.70
N SER A 551 -6.64 -35.54 -23.11
CA SER A 551 -7.80 -34.87 -22.53
C SER A 551 -8.59 -34.01 -23.53
N GLY A 552 -9.89 -34.29 -23.66
CA GLY A 552 -10.83 -33.43 -24.39
C GLY A 552 -11.00 -32.02 -23.78
N LEU A 553 -10.52 -31.78 -22.56
CA LEU A 553 -10.65 -30.49 -21.88
C LEU A 553 -9.71 -29.41 -22.42
N ASN A 554 -8.69 -29.75 -23.21
CA ASN A 554 -7.72 -28.76 -23.69
C ASN A 554 -8.36 -27.67 -24.55
N SER A 555 -9.50 -27.94 -25.16
CA SER A 555 -10.25 -26.94 -25.90
C SER A 555 -10.76 -25.80 -25.01
N TYR A 556 -10.64 -25.90 -23.68
CA TYR A 556 -11.17 -24.93 -22.70
C TYR A 556 -10.10 -24.39 -21.74
N ILE A 557 -8.88 -24.94 -21.75
CA ILE A 557 -7.81 -24.62 -20.80
C ILE A 557 -6.87 -23.58 -21.40
N VAL A 558 -6.83 -22.41 -20.81
CA VAL A 558 -6.01 -21.29 -21.27
C VAL A 558 -4.54 -21.54 -20.90
N ARG A 559 -4.24 -21.86 -19.64
CA ARG A 559 -2.88 -22.14 -19.14
C ARG A 559 -2.89 -23.11 -17.96
N ARG A 560 -1.76 -23.78 -17.76
CA ARG A 560 -1.45 -24.60 -16.59
C ARG A 560 -0.17 -24.07 -15.95
N TYR A 561 -0.12 -23.98 -14.63
CA TYR A 561 1.07 -23.50 -13.95
C TYR A 561 1.27 -24.08 -12.55
N ILE A 562 2.52 -24.12 -12.13
CA ILE A 562 2.94 -24.56 -10.79
C ILE A 562 3.90 -23.51 -10.26
N ALA A 563 3.62 -23.04 -9.05
CA ALA A 563 4.43 -22.05 -8.36
C ALA A 563 4.91 -22.56 -7.02
N THR A 564 6.15 -22.24 -6.69
CA THR A 564 6.74 -22.52 -5.38
C THR A 564 6.75 -21.26 -4.50
N PRO A 565 6.86 -21.42 -3.17
CA PRO A 565 6.99 -20.28 -2.27
C PRO A 565 8.17 -19.36 -2.59
N ASN A 566 9.32 -19.88 -3.09
CA ASN A 566 10.48 -19.04 -3.42
C ASN A 566 10.36 -18.34 -4.79
N GLY A 567 9.20 -18.38 -5.45
CA GLY A 567 8.95 -17.62 -6.67
C GLY A 567 9.29 -18.35 -7.97
N VAL A 568 9.55 -19.66 -7.94
CA VAL A 568 9.70 -20.45 -9.17
C VAL A 568 8.32 -20.69 -9.75
N LEU A 569 8.11 -20.26 -11.00
CA LEU A 569 6.89 -20.49 -11.76
C LEU A 569 7.22 -21.34 -13.00
N ARG A 570 6.49 -22.44 -13.21
CA ARG A 570 6.42 -23.10 -14.51
C ARG A 570 5.06 -22.87 -15.13
N ILE A 571 5.03 -22.51 -16.41
CA ILE A 571 3.80 -22.21 -17.14
C ILE A 571 3.75 -22.92 -18.48
N TYR A 572 2.58 -23.44 -18.84
CA TYR A 572 2.29 -24.08 -20.12
C TYR A 572 1.00 -23.50 -20.74
N PRO A 573 0.95 -23.19 -22.06
CA PRO A 573 2.07 -23.17 -23.00
C PRO A 573 3.24 -22.30 -22.51
N GLY A 574 4.46 -22.66 -22.89
CA GLY A 574 5.64 -21.94 -22.46
C GLY A 574 5.55 -20.49 -22.91
N SER A 575 5.48 -19.54 -21.98
CA SER A 575 5.08 -18.15 -22.27
C SER A 575 6.11 -17.14 -21.76
N LEU A 576 6.18 -15.98 -22.43
CA LEU A 576 6.94 -14.80 -21.99
C LEU A 576 6.22 -14.08 -20.86
N MET A 577 6.82 -14.08 -19.67
CA MET A 577 6.28 -13.43 -18.47
C MET A 577 7.00 -12.13 -18.14
N ASP A 578 6.27 -11.20 -17.51
CA ASP A 578 6.84 -9.98 -16.92
C ASP A 578 7.72 -10.35 -15.71
N LYS A 579 8.91 -9.76 -15.61
CA LYS A 579 9.88 -10.10 -14.56
C LYS A 579 9.42 -9.69 -13.14
N ALA A 580 8.52 -8.71 -13.01
CA ALA A 580 8.00 -8.30 -11.71
C ALA A 580 6.84 -9.18 -11.23
N PHE A 581 6.34 -10.09 -12.07
CA PHE A 581 5.29 -11.04 -11.75
C PHE A 581 5.70 -11.93 -10.57
N ASP A 582 4.89 -11.94 -9.52
CA ASP A 582 5.07 -12.84 -8.38
C ASP A 582 3.86 -13.77 -8.24
N PRO A 583 4.01 -15.08 -8.50
CA PRO A 583 2.90 -16.01 -8.39
C PRO A 583 2.37 -16.11 -6.95
N THR A 584 3.21 -15.88 -5.93
CA THR A 584 2.83 -16.06 -4.52
C THR A 584 1.91 -14.97 -3.99
N ARG A 585 1.80 -13.86 -4.72
CA ARG A 585 0.94 -12.70 -4.43
C ARG A 585 -0.37 -12.73 -5.22
N ARG A 586 -0.59 -13.74 -6.08
CA ARG A 586 -1.82 -13.86 -6.90
C ARG A 586 -2.96 -14.46 -6.08
N GLN A 587 -4.19 -14.03 -6.36
CA GLN A 587 -5.39 -14.50 -5.66
C GLN A 587 -5.52 -16.02 -5.67
N TRP A 588 -5.30 -16.67 -6.82
CA TRP A 588 -5.35 -18.13 -6.92
C TRP A 588 -4.35 -18.82 -5.99
N TYR A 589 -3.15 -18.25 -5.81
CA TYR A 589 -2.14 -18.82 -4.92
C TYR A 589 -2.55 -18.64 -3.45
N LEU A 590 -2.98 -17.42 -3.10
CA LEU A 590 -3.42 -17.10 -1.75
C LEU A 590 -4.67 -17.89 -1.34
N HIS A 591 -5.63 -18.05 -2.25
CA HIS A 591 -6.84 -18.82 -2.03
C HIS A 591 -6.52 -20.30 -1.81
N ALA A 592 -5.65 -20.90 -2.63
CA ALA A 592 -5.23 -22.29 -2.46
C ALA A 592 -4.53 -22.52 -1.10
N VAL A 593 -3.61 -21.64 -0.73
CA VAL A 593 -2.91 -21.73 0.56
C VAL A 593 -3.86 -21.54 1.74
N ALA A 594 -4.92 -20.75 1.58
CA ALA A 594 -5.96 -20.57 2.60
C ALA A 594 -6.93 -21.78 2.71
N ASN A 595 -6.97 -22.66 1.71
CA ASN A 595 -7.84 -23.82 1.65
C ASN A 595 -7.02 -25.11 1.36
N PRO A 596 -6.09 -25.49 2.26
CA PRO A 596 -5.20 -26.62 2.02
C PRO A 596 -5.97 -27.92 1.82
N GLY A 597 -5.61 -28.68 0.79
CA GLY A 597 -6.23 -29.96 0.43
C GLY A 597 -7.60 -29.85 -0.26
N LEU A 598 -8.11 -28.63 -0.50
CA LEU A 598 -9.30 -28.40 -1.31
C LEU A 598 -8.93 -27.92 -2.72
N ILE A 599 -9.73 -28.31 -3.70
CA ILE A 599 -9.72 -27.68 -5.02
C ILE A 599 -10.34 -26.29 -4.88
N THR A 600 -9.57 -25.27 -5.18
CA THR A 600 -9.93 -23.88 -4.87
C THR A 600 -10.23 -23.10 -6.13
N PHE A 601 -11.46 -22.60 -6.23
CA PHE A 601 -11.93 -21.71 -7.27
C PHE A 601 -11.59 -20.25 -6.94
N THR A 602 -11.11 -19.54 -7.94
CA THR A 602 -10.92 -18.08 -7.91
C THR A 602 -11.89 -17.47 -8.93
N GLY A 603 -12.62 -16.43 -8.53
CA GLY A 603 -13.56 -15.74 -9.41
C GLY A 603 -12.89 -15.17 -10.67
N PRO A 604 -13.69 -14.75 -11.67
CA PRO A 604 -13.18 -14.25 -12.93
C PRO A 604 -12.24 -13.05 -12.78
N TYR A 605 -11.10 -13.09 -13.47
CA TYR A 605 -10.19 -11.95 -13.64
C TYR A 605 -9.68 -11.87 -15.08
N LEU A 606 -9.26 -10.68 -15.50
CA LEU A 606 -8.75 -10.42 -16.84
C LEU A 606 -7.35 -11.02 -17.01
N ASP A 607 -7.21 -11.87 -18.02
CA ASP A 607 -5.92 -12.40 -18.45
C ASP A 607 -5.11 -11.36 -19.22
N VAL A 608 -3.93 -11.00 -18.71
CA VAL A 608 -3.03 -10.07 -19.41
C VAL A 608 -2.46 -10.64 -20.71
N GLY A 609 -2.38 -11.95 -20.86
CA GLY A 609 -1.92 -12.55 -22.11
C GLY A 609 -2.96 -12.53 -23.23
N GLY A 610 -4.16 -11.99 -22.97
CA GLY A 610 -5.16 -11.70 -24.01
C GLY A 610 -6.25 -12.74 -24.18
N ALA A 611 -6.38 -13.72 -23.29
CA ALA A 611 -7.47 -14.72 -23.34
C ALA A 611 -8.85 -14.19 -22.89
N GLY A 612 -8.94 -12.91 -22.50
CA GLY A 612 -10.14 -12.32 -21.90
C GLY A 612 -10.27 -12.67 -20.42
N TYR A 613 -11.50 -12.76 -19.92
CA TYR A 613 -11.74 -13.16 -18.54
C TYR A 613 -11.54 -14.67 -18.36
N VAL A 614 -10.80 -15.05 -17.32
CA VAL A 614 -10.50 -16.44 -16.98
C VAL A 614 -10.90 -16.75 -15.56
N VAL A 615 -11.22 -18.03 -15.31
CA VAL A 615 -11.46 -18.58 -13.98
C VAL A 615 -10.35 -19.57 -13.66
N THR A 616 -9.71 -19.39 -12.50
CA THR A 616 -8.65 -20.30 -12.06
C THR A 616 -9.16 -21.33 -11.07
N ILE A 617 -8.80 -22.59 -11.31
CA ILE A 617 -8.81 -23.64 -10.29
C ILE A 617 -7.39 -23.86 -9.79
N SER A 618 -7.22 -23.98 -8.48
CA SER A 618 -5.92 -24.16 -7.84
C SER A 618 -5.94 -25.21 -6.73
N HIS A 619 -4.78 -25.82 -6.45
CA HIS A 619 -4.64 -26.85 -5.42
C HIS A 619 -3.22 -26.86 -4.82
N THR A 620 -3.11 -27.07 -3.51
CA THR A 620 -1.83 -27.15 -2.80
C THR A 620 -1.15 -28.51 -2.97
N VAL A 621 0.16 -28.52 -3.15
CA VAL A 621 0.97 -29.75 -3.19
C VAL A 621 1.63 -29.94 -1.83
N HIS A 622 1.48 -31.11 -1.22
CA HIS A 622 1.99 -31.39 0.13
C HIS A 622 3.18 -32.36 0.12
N SER A 623 4.08 -32.22 1.09
CA SER A 623 5.28 -33.07 1.22
C SER A 623 5.02 -34.52 1.69
N SER A 624 3.85 -34.84 2.25
CA SER A 624 3.53 -36.15 2.83
C SER A 624 2.25 -36.74 2.25
N SER A 625 2.26 -38.05 1.95
CA SER A 625 1.14 -38.79 1.33
C SER A 625 -0.02 -39.14 2.28
N ALA A 626 0.09 -38.89 3.58
CA ALA A 626 -1.01 -39.09 4.51
C ALA A 626 -2.06 -37.98 4.31
N GLN A 627 -3.19 -38.34 3.71
CA GLN A 627 -4.31 -37.48 3.28
C GLN A 627 -4.95 -36.56 4.35
N MET A 628 -4.44 -36.47 5.57
CA MET A 628 -5.05 -35.68 6.65
C MET A 628 -4.11 -35.28 7.80
N SER A 629 -2.80 -35.54 7.70
CA SER A 629 -1.86 -34.87 8.62
C SER A 629 -1.55 -33.48 8.10
N SER A 630 -1.22 -32.53 8.98
CA SER A 630 -0.76 -31.14 8.74
C SER A 630 0.53 -31.04 7.89
N GLY A 631 0.50 -31.68 6.71
CA GLY A 631 1.58 -31.76 5.74
C GLY A 631 1.77 -30.41 5.07
N HIS A 632 3.02 -29.97 5.01
CA HIS A 632 3.38 -28.63 4.59
C HIS A 632 3.18 -28.49 3.07
N SER A 633 2.55 -27.39 2.64
CA SER A 633 2.41 -27.08 1.21
C SER A 633 3.77 -26.65 0.64
N VAL A 634 4.27 -27.38 -0.36
CA VAL A 634 5.57 -27.15 -1.01
C VAL A 634 5.45 -26.41 -2.35
N ALA A 635 4.27 -26.43 -2.97
CA ALA A 635 3.94 -25.71 -4.18
C ALA A 635 2.42 -25.53 -4.30
N VAL A 636 1.98 -24.69 -5.23
CA VAL A 636 0.57 -24.57 -5.64
C VAL A 636 0.50 -24.79 -7.14
N MET A 637 -0.41 -25.66 -7.56
CA MET A 637 -0.75 -25.83 -8.97
C MET A 637 -2.02 -25.05 -9.30
N GLY A 638 -2.10 -24.52 -10.52
CA GLY A 638 -3.27 -23.80 -11.02
C GLY A 638 -3.52 -24.07 -12.50
N ILE A 639 -4.79 -23.96 -12.89
CA ILE A 639 -5.28 -24.10 -14.26
C ILE A 639 -6.28 -22.99 -14.53
N ASP A 640 -6.05 -22.23 -15.59
CA ASP A 640 -6.96 -21.20 -16.08
C ASP A 640 -7.91 -21.79 -17.12
N PHE A 641 -9.20 -21.57 -16.92
CA PHE A 641 -10.26 -21.92 -17.86
C PHE A 641 -10.87 -20.65 -18.45
N THR A 642 -11.42 -20.78 -19.66
CA THR A 642 -12.26 -19.72 -20.25
C THR A 642 -13.46 -19.44 -19.34
N LEU A 643 -13.88 -18.18 -19.25
CA LEU A 643 -15.03 -17.76 -18.42
C LEU A 643 -16.29 -18.63 -18.64
N ARG A 644 -16.56 -18.98 -19.90
CA ARG A 644 -17.79 -19.68 -20.30
C ARG A 644 -17.77 -21.17 -19.99
N TYR A 645 -16.60 -21.77 -19.73
CA TYR A 645 -16.48 -23.21 -19.52
C TYR A 645 -17.29 -23.71 -18.32
N PHE A 646 -17.20 -23.07 -17.16
CA PHE A 646 -17.94 -23.54 -15.98
C PHE A 646 -19.45 -23.39 -16.10
N TYR A 647 -19.91 -22.41 -16.90
CA TYR A 647 -21.32 -22.29 -17.22
C TYR A 647 -21.78 -23.40 -18.19
N LYS A 648 -20.95 -23.77 -19.17
CA LYS A 648 -21.19 -24.94 -20.02
C LYS A 648 -21.35 -26.20 -19.18
N VAL A 649 -20.39 -26.46 -18.29
CA VAL A 649 -20.42 -27.63 -17.38
C VAL A 649 -21.71 -27.65 -16.57
N LEU A 650 -22.14 -26.49 -16.06
CA LEU A 650 -23.37 -26.37 -15.30
C LEU A 650 -24.61 -26.75 -16.15
N MET A 651 -24.67 -26.29 -17.40
CA MET A 651 -25.78 -26.60 -18.32
C MET A 651 -25.80 -28.06 -18.77
N ASP A 652 -24.62 -28.62 -19.06
CA ASP A 652 -24.49 -30.01 -19.51
C ASP A 652 -24.85 -30.99 -18.38
N LEU A 653 -24.50 -30.67 -17.13
CA LEU A 653 -24.80 -31.51 -15.96
C LEU A 653 -26.22 -31.31 -15.40
N LEU A 654 -26.80 -30.12 -15.55
CA LEU A 654 -28.12 -29.78 -15.03
C LEU A 654 -29.02 -29.26 -16.16
N PRO A 655 -29.69 -30.16 -16.92
CA PRO A 655 -30.55 -29.77 -18.02
C PRO A 655 -31.68 -28.80 -17.65
N VAL A 656 -32.11 -28.82 -16.38
CA VAL A 656 -33.13 -27.91 -15.83
C VAL A 656 -32.71 -26.44 -15.96
N CYS A 657 -31.42 -26.15 -15.95
CA CYS A 657 -30.87 -24.81 -16.11
C CYS A 657 -31.02 -24.26 -17.54
N ASN A 658 -31.28 -25.14 -18.54
CA ASN A 658 -31.34 -24.79 -19.96
C ASN A 658 -32.79 -24.72 -20.51
N GLN A 659 -33.81 -25.01 -19.70
CA GLN A 659 -35.18 -25.23 -20.20
C GLN A 659 -35.90 -23.96 -20.73
N ASP A 660 -35.48 -22.75 -20.33
CA ASP A 660 -36.09 -21.47 -20.72
C ASP A 660 -35.03 -20.38 -21.06
N GLY A 661 -33.83 -20.77 -21.54
CA GLY A 661 -32.73 -19.83 -21.79
C GLY A 661 -32.23 -19.10 -20.52
N GLY A 662 -32.47 -19.69 -19.34
CA GLY A 662 -32.11 -19.12 -18.04
C GLY A 662 -33.10 -18.09 -17.49
N ASN A 663 -34.25 -17.83 -18.13
CA ASN A 663 -35.14 -16.74 -17.71
C ASN A 663 -35.99 -17.03 -16.46
N LYS A 664 -36.43 -18.28 -16.25
CA LYS A 664 -37.21 -18.66 -15.04
C LYS A 664 -36.38 -19.42 -14.01
N ILE A 665 -35.51 -20.31 -14.48
CA ILE A 665 -34.58 -21.06 -13.64
C ILE A 665 -33.18 -20.60 -13.94
N ARG A 666 -32.53 -19.98 -12.96
CA ARG A 666 -31.17 -19.48 -13.03
C ARG A 666 -30.27 -20.37 -12.20
N CYS A 667 -29.17 -20.80 -12.80
CA CYS A 667 -28.18 -21.62 -12.13
C CYS A 667 -26.83 -20.90 -12.11
N PHE A 668 -26.13 -21.01 -10.99
CA PHE A 668 -24.84 -20.35 -10.83
C PHE A 668 -23.86 -21.16 -9.99
N ILE A 669 -22.58 -20.84 -10.13
CA ILE A 669 -21.51 -21.29 -9.25
C ILE A 669 -20.89 -20.05 -8.60
N MET A 670 -20.67 -20.09 -7.30
CA MET A 670 -19.97 -19.03 -6.56
C MET A 670 -18.86 -19.60 -5.68
N GLU A 671 -17.81 -18.81 -5.49
CA GLU A 671 -16.74 -19.11 -4.53
C GLU A 671 -17.10 -18.68 -3.10
N ASP A 672 -16.25 -18.99 -2.12
CA ASP A 672 -16.53 -18.82 -0.69
C ASP A 672 -16.50 -17.37 -0.20
N ARG A 673 -16.18 -16.40 -1.05
CA ARG A 673 -16.44 -14.96 -0.82
C ARG A 673 -17.70 -14.45 -1.51
N GLY A 674 -18.44 -15.30 -2.22
CA GLY A 674 -19.70 -14.96 -2.90
C GLY A 674 -19.55 -14.36 -4.31
N TYR A 675 -18.33 -14.30 -4.85
CA TYR A 675 -18.10 -13.94 -6.25
C TYR A 675 -18.52 -15.07 -7.19
N LEU A 676 -19.22 -14.71 -8.26
CA LEU A 676 -19.76 -15.66 -9.21
C LEU A 676 -18.68 -16.16 -10.16
N VAL A 677 -18.54 -17.49 -10.22
CA VAL A 677 -17.67 -18.21 -11.16
C VAL A 677 -18.40 -18.49 -12.47
N ALA A 678 -19.69 -18.81 -12.39
CA ALA A 678 -20.55 -19.07 -13.54
C ALA A 678 -21.94 -18.53 -13.26
N HIS A 679 -22.50 -17.73 -14.17
CA HIS A 679 -23.85 -17.17 -14.06
C HIS A 679 -24.31 -16.67 -15.44
N PRO A 680 -25.62 -16.72 -15.79
CA PRO A 680 -26.10 -16.32 -17.12
C PRO A 680 -25.72 -14.89 -17.53
N THR A 681 -25.69 -13.95 -16.59
CA THR A 681 -25.33 -12.55 -16.88
C THR A 681 -23.82 -12.29 -17.04
N LEU A 682 -22.95 -13.26 -16.69
CA LEU A 682 -21.51 -13.13 -16.97
C LEU A 682 -21.16 -13.43 -18.42
N ILE A 683 -22.06 -14.13 -19.10
CA ILE A 683 -21.88 -14.59 -20.48
C ILE A 683 -22.79 -13.83 -21.46
N ASP A 684 -23.64 -12.93 -20.95
CA ASP A 684 -24.55 -12.13 -21.77
C ASP A 684 -23.74 -11.15 -22.64
N PRO A 685 -23.83 -11.26 -23.98
CA PRO A 685 -23.12 -10.36 -24.89
C PRO A 685 -23.58 -8.90 -24.78
N LYS A 686 -24.73 -8.62 -24.16
CA LYS A 686 -25.25 -7.26 -23.90
C LYS A 686 -24.85 -6.71 -22.54
N GLY A 687 -24.13 -7.46 -21.71
CA GLY A 687 -23.75 -7.06 -20.36
C GLY A 687 -22.82 -5.84 -20.36
N HIS A 688 -23.20 -4.78 -19.62
CA HIS A 688 -22.38 -3.58 -19.41
C HIS A 688 -22.02 -3.46 -17.92
N ALA A 689 -20.88 -4.01 -17.54
CA ALA A 689 -20.14 -3.82 -16.27
C ALA A 689 -18.88 -4.70 -16.32
N PRO A 690 -17.81 -4.43 -15.55
CA PRO A 690 -16.69 -5.37 -15.47
C PRO A 690 -17.22 -6.75 -15.03
N VAL A 691 -16.85 -7.80 -15.77
CA VAL A 691 -17.21 -9.19 -15.43
C VAL A 691 -16.54 -9.63 -14.12
N GLU A 692 -15.38 -9.02 -13.83
CA GLU A 692 -14.75 -9.02 -12.52
C GLU A 692 -15.68 -8.49 -11.44
N GLN A 693 -15.60 -9.06 -10.23
CA GLN A 693 -16.27 -8.55 -9.03
C GLN A 693 -17.80 -8.66 -9.04
N GLN A 694 -18.38 -9.48 -9.92
CA GLN A 694 -19.80 -9.80 -9.91
C GLN A 694 -20.14 -10.73 -8.73
N HIS A 695 -20.46 -10.10 -7.60
CA HIS A 695 -20.89 -10.77 -6.37
C HIS A 695 -22.36 -11.19 -6.44
N ILE A 696 -22.73 -12.25 -5.71
CA ILE A 696 -24.13 -12.74 -5.63
C ILE A 696 -25.13 -11.65 -5.24
N THR A 697 -24.71 -10.68 -4.40
CA THR A 697 -25.55 -9.54 -4.00
C THR A 697 -25.93 -8.61 -5.16
N HIS A 698 -25.12 -8.55 -6.23
CA HIS A 698 -25.41 -7.76 -7.42
C HIS A 698 -26.36 -8.46 -8.39
N LYS A 699 -26.24 -9.79 -8.53
CA LYS A 699 -26.96 -10.55 -9.56
C LYS A 699 -28.18 -11.32 -9.03
N GLU A 700 -28.17 -11.70 -7.76
CA GLU A 700 -29.23 -12.48 -7.11
C GLU A 700 -29.63 -11.84 -5.75
N PRO A 701 -30.15 -10.60 -5.74
CA PRO A 701 -30.41 -9.85 -4.50
C PRO A 701 -31.46 -10.51 -3.60
N LEU A 702 -32.49 -11.14 -4.17
CA LEU A 702 -33.50 -11.90 -3.40
C LEU A 702 -32.87 -13.06 -2.62
N VAL A 703 -31.99 -13.81 -3.29
CA VAL A 703 -31.28 -14.95 -2.71
C VAL A 703 -30.29 -14.47 -1.67
N ALA A 704 -29.51 -13.43 -1.99
CA ALA A 704 -28.55 -12.85 -1.06
C ALA A 704 -29.24 -12.35 0.23
N ASN A 705 -30.39 -11.67 0.11
CA ASN A 705 -31.12 -11.17 1.26
C ASN A 705 -31.63 -12.30 2.19
N ASP A 706 -32.11 -13.41 1.63
CA ASP A 706 -32.54 -14.56 2.44
C ASP A 706 -31.34 -15.31 3.05
N ILE A 707 -30.28 -15.54 2.27
CA ILE A 707 -29.04 -16.21 2.70
C ILE A 707 -28.43 -15.55 3.95
N LEU A 708 -28.50 -14.22 4.08
CA LEU A 708 -27.98 -13.50 5.24
C LEU A 708 -28.70 -13.84 6.55
N ASN A 709 -29.93 -14.35 6.48
CA ASN A 709 -30.69 -14.78 7.66
C ASN A 709 -30.31 -16.20 8.13
N HIS A 710 -29.55 -16.97 7.34
CA HIS A 710 -29.10 -18.29 7.76
C HIS A 710 -28.01 -18.20 8.82
N PRO A 711 -28.25 -18.71 10.05
CA PRO A 711 -27.28 -18.63 11.12
C PRO A 711 -26.04 -19.45 10.78
N ASN A 712 -24.86 -18.87 11.02
CA ASN A 712 -23.54 -19.51 10.83
C ASN A 712 -23.19 -19.91 9.38
N PHE A 713 -23.98 -19.50 8.39
CA PHE A 713 -23.66 -19.78 6.98
C PHE A 713 -22.85 -18.66 6.33
N VAL A 714 -23.28 -17.40 6.48
CA VAL A 714 -22.57 -16.24 5.93
C VAL A 714 -22.13 -15.34 7.06
N LYS A 715 -20.88 -14.87 6.99
CA LYS A 715 -20.34 -13.85 7.87
C LYS A 715 -19.91 -12.66 7.05
N LYS A 716 -20.36 -11.47 7.44
CA LYS A 716 -19.78 -10.24 6.92
C LYS A 716 -18.49 -9.90 7.69
N ASN A 717 -17.45 -9.52 6.96
CA ASN A 717 -16.15 -9.18 7.51
C ASN A 717 -15.72 -7.78 7.05
N LEU A 718 -14.86 -7.17 7.86
CA LEU A 718 -14.26 -5.87 7.65
C LEU A 718 -12.75 -6.01 7.74
N CYS A 719 -12.02 -5.22 6.95
CA CYS A 719 -10.59 -5.02 7.15
C CYS A 719 -10.20 -3.56 6.90
N ASN A 720 -9.10 -3.12 7.48
CA ASN A 720 -8.54 -1.78 7.27
C ASN A 720 -7.35 -1.88 6.31
N SER A 721 -7.37 -1.06 5.26
CA SER A 721 -6.23 -0.78 4.40
C SER A 721 -5.67 0.60 4.77
N PHE A 722 -4.50 0.60 5.39
CA PHE A 722 -3.82 1.83 5.81
C PHE A 722 -3.02 2.46 4.66
N SER A 723 -2.75 1.72 3.58
CA SER A 723 -2.06 2.22 2.39
C SER A 723 -2.91 3.23 1.61
N ASP A 724 -4.22 3.02 1.53
CA ASP A 724 -5.17 3.86 0.78
C ASP A 724 -6.25 4.52 1.67
N ARG A 725 -6.15 4.35 3.00
CA ARG A 725 -7.10 4.86 4.00
C ARG A 725 -8.54 4.38 3.76
N THR A 726 -8.72 3.09 3.51
CA THR A 726 -10.06 2.49 3.34
C THR A 726 -10.37 1.40 4.37
N VAL A 727 -11.66 1.22 4.66
CA VAL A 727 -12.25 0.06 5.32
C VAL A 727 -12.94 -0.77 4.26
N GLN A 728 -12.48 -1.99 4.01
CA GLN A 728 -13.06 -2.87 3.00
C GLN A 728 -14.06 -3.84 3.65
N ARG A 729 -15.27 -3.92 3.10
CA ARG A 729 -16.35 -4.83 3.50
C ARG A 729 -16.43 -6.00 2.51
N PHE A 730 -16.47 -7.21 3.02
CA PHE A 730 -16.57 -8.42 2.22
C PHE A 730 -17.28 -9.54 2.95
N TYR A 731 -17.60 -10.61 2.21
CA TYR A 731 -18.35 -11.75 2.73
C TYR A 731 -17.47 -12.98 2.83
N LYS A 732 -17.81 -13.87 3.77
CA LYS A 732 -17.23 -15.21 3.87
C LYS A 732 -18.35 -16.22 4.13
N PHE A 733 -18.45 -17.18 3.24
CA PHE A 733 -19.42 -18.27 3.28
C PHE A 733 -18.79 -19.51 3.91
N ASN A 734 -19.57 -20.24 4.69
CA ASN A 734 -19.11 -21.39 5.44
C ASN A 734 -19.02 -22.63 4.54
N THR A 735 -17.79 -23.04 4.22
CA THR A 735 -17.49 -24.21 3.38
C THR A 735 -17.68 -25.54 4.13
N SER A 736 -18.10 -25.54 5.39
CA SER A 736 -18.46 -26.75 6.15
C SER A 736 -19.96 -27.04 6.13
N LEU A 737 -20.74 -26.38 5.26
CA LEU A 737 -22.17 -26.66 5.09
C LEU A 737 -22.41 -28.15 4.76
N VAL A 738 -23.30 -28.79 5.52
CA VAL A 738 -23.74 -30.17 5.30
C VAL A 738 -25.19 -30.15 4.84
N GLY A 739 -25.46 -30.75 3.67
CA GLY A 739 -26.78 -30.74 3.04
C GLY A 739 -27.04 -29.47 2.24
N ASP A 740 -28.32 -29.26 1.91
CA ASP A 740 -28.72 -28.15 1.05
C ASP A 740 -29.36 -27.02 1.84
N LEU A 741 -29.10 -25.81 1.40
CA LEU A 741 -29.65 -24.59 1.95
C LEU A 741 -30.77 -24.10 1.03
N THR A 742 -31.94 -23.91 1.61
CA THR A 742 -33.16 -23.44 0.92
C THR A 742 -33.76 -22.28 1.69
N ASN A 743 -34.71 -21.56 1.09
CA ASN A 743 -35.37 -20.40 1.70
C ASN A 743 -35.72 -20.61 3.18
N LEU A 744 -35.20 -19.75 4.07
CA LEU A 744 -35.44 -19.82 5.52
C LEU A 744 -36.69 -19.07 5.94
N VAL A 745 -36.87 -17.85 5.45
CA VAL A 745 -38.04 -17.04 5.81
C VAL A 745 -39.25 -17.63 5.10
N HIS A 746 -40.40 -17.78 5.75
CA HIS A 746 -41.62 -18.27 5.11
C HIS A 746 -42.55 -17.09 4.79
N GLY A 747 -42.42 -16.54 3.58
CA GLY A 747 -43.27 -15.49 3.00
C GLY A 747 -43.46 -15.71 1.48
N SER A 748 -44.21 -14.84 0.80
CA SER A 748 -44.42 -14.93 -0.66
C SER A 748 -43.14 -14.61 -1.44
N HIS A 749 -42.21 -15.57 -1.46
CA HIS A 749 -40.94 -15.43 -2.15
C HIS A 749 -41.15 -15.63 -3.64
N CYS A 750 -40.92 -14.55 -4.40
CA CYS A 750 -40.85 -14.62 -5.86
C CYS A 750 -39.73 -15.54 -6.35
N SER A 751 -38.73 -15.85 -5.53
CA SER A 751 -37.61 -16.74 -5.87
C SER A 751 -37.45 -17.86 -4.84
N LYS A 752 -37.55 -19.11 -5.29
CA LYS A 752 -37.16 -20.30 -4.51
C LYS A 752 -35.77 -20.73 -4.91
N TYR A 753 -34.89 -20.95 -3.95
CA TYR A 753 -33.53 -21.38 -4.26
C TYR A 753 -33.12 -22.63 -3.49
N ARG A 754 -32.17 -23.35 -4.07
CA ARG A 754 -31.42 -24.42 -3.43
C ARG A 754 -29.95 -24.19 -3.68
N LEU A 755 -29.17 -24.12 -2.61
CA LEU A 755 -27.74 -23.90 -2.62
C LEU A 755 -27.05 -25.09 -1.95
N THR A 756 -26.04 -25.66 -2.60
CA THR A 756 -25.28 -26.78 -2.05
C THR A 756 -23.79 -26.60 -2.30
N ARG A 757 -22.97 -27.13 -1.39
CA ARG A 757 -21.52 -27.07 -1.53
C ARG A 757 -21.06 -28.12 -2.54
N ILE A 758 -20.12 -27.76 -3.40
CA ILE A 758 -19.41 -28.72 -4.26
C ILE A 758 -18.36 -29.47 -3.41
N PRO A 759 -18.50 -30.79 -3.16
CA PRO A 759 -17.62 -31.53 -2.27
C PRO A 759 -16.14 -31.45 -2.69
N GLY A 760 -15.24 -31.33 -1.71
CA GLY A 760 -13.79 -31.21 -1.98
C GLY A 760 -13.35 -29.83 -2.50
N THR A 761 -14.24 -28.84 -2.53
CA THR A 761 -13.95 -27.48 -3.01
C THR A 761 -14.35 -26.39 -2.02
N ASN A 762 -13.99 -25.14 -2.33
CA ASN A 762 -14.51 -23.92 -1.69
C ASN A 762 -15.77 -23.36 -2.37
N ALA A 763 -16.28 -23.98 -3.43
CA ALA A 763 -17.35 -23.43 -4.25
C ALA A 763 -18.73 -24.01 -3.87
N PHE A 764 -19.77 -23.26 -4.24
CA PHE A 764 -21.17 -23.61 -4.08
C PHE A 764 -21.88 -23.56 -5.43
N VAL A 765 -22.85 -24.44 -5.64
CA VAL A 765 -23.76 -24.41 -6.78
C VAL A 765 -25.15 -24.04 -6.29
N GLY A 766 -25.76 -23.06 -6.97
CA GLY A 766 -27.09 -22.55 -6.67
C GLY A 766 -28.04 -22.74 -7.85
N ILE A 767 -29.27 -23.12 -7.54
CA ILE A 767 -30.40 -23.12 -8.48
C ILE A 767 -31.47 -22.20 -7.91
N VAL A 768 -31.93 -21.24 -8.70
CA VAL A 768 -32.95 -20.26 -8.36
C VAL A 768 -34.10 -20.42 -9.34
N ASN A 769 -35.32 -20.56 -8.83
CA ASN A 769 -36.55 -20.61 -9.60
C ASN A 769 -37.38 -19.38 -9.25
N GLU A 770 -37.50 -18.46 -10.21
CA GLU A 770 -38.22 -17.21 -10.05
C GLU A 770 -39.60 -17.28 -10.73
N THR A 771 -40.63 -16.91 -9.97
CA THR A 771 -42.04 -17.01 -10.36
C THR A 771 -42.74 -15.67 -10.49
N CYS A 772 -42.11 -14.56 -10.09
CA CYS A 772 -42.63 -13.20 -10.28
C CYS A 772 -41.51 -12.15 -10.35
N ASP A 773 -41.77 -11.06 -11.07
CA ASP A 773 -40.87 -9.90 -11.14
C ASP A 773 -40.95 -9.11 -9.83
N SER A 774 -39.94 -9.25 -8.98
CA SER A 774 -39.81 -8.50 -7.73
C SER A 774 -38.55 -7.67 -7.72
N LEU A 775 -38.69 -6.39 -7.39
CA LEU A 775 -37.57 -5.46 -7.20
C LEU A 775 -37.02 -5.64 -5.79
N ALA A 776 -36.12 -6.61 -5.60
CA ALA A 776 -35.25 -6.62 -4.43
C ALA A 776 -33.96 -5.89 -4.74
N PHE A 777 -33.49 -5.11 -3.77
CA PHE A 777 -32.28 -4.32 -3.89
C PHE A 777 -31.37 -4.58 -2.68
N CYS A 778 -30.11 -4.89 -2.97
CA CYS A 778 -29.04 -4.79 -2.00
C CYS A 778 -28.39 -3.40 -2.17
N ALA A 779 -28.01 -2.74 -1.07
CA ALA A 779 -27.37 -1.44 -1.13
C ALA A 779 -26.00 -1.52 -1.83
N CYS A 780 -25.94 -1.10 -3.10
CA CYS A 780 -24.77 -1.26 -3.96
C CYS A 780 -24.53 0.00 -4.79
N SER A 781 -23.27 0.45 -4.86
CA SER A 781 -22.85 1.45 -5.85
C SER A 781 -22.78 0.79 -7.23
N MET A 782 -23.23 1.51 -8.25
CA MET A 782 -23.22 1.04 -9.65
C MET A 782 -22.04 1.60 -10.46
N VAL A 783 -21.23 2.48 -9.85
CA VAL A 783 -20.18 3.26 -10.54
C VAL A 783 -18.80 3.01 -9.94
N ASP A 784 -18.74 2.91 -8.62
CA ASP A 784 -17.50 2.74 -7.87
C ASP A 784 -17.67 1.67 -6.78
N ARG A 785 -16.63 1.48 -5.98
CA ARG A 785 -16.66 0.56 -4.83
C ARG A 785 -17.13 1.22 -3.55
N LEU A 786 -17.59 2.47 -3.57
CA LEU A 786 -17.94 3.16 -2.33
C LEU A 786 -19.21 2.57 -1.73
N CYS A 787 -19.19 2.33 -0.41
CA CYS A 787 -20.40 1.92 0.28
C CYS A 787 -21.41 3.07 0.31
N LEU A 788 -22.69 2.76 0.06
CA LEU A 788 -23.77 3.75 0.19
C LEU A 788 -23.99 4.21 1.64
N ASN A 789 -23.62 3.39 2.62
CA ASN A 789 -23.67 3.73 4.05
C ASN A 789 -22.46 3.17 4.80
N CYS A 790 -21.59 4.06 5.27
CA CYS A 790 -20.38 3.68 6.02
C CYS A 790 -20.57 3.59 7.54
N HIS A 791 -21.70 4.04 8.08
CA HIS A 791 -21.91 4.15 9.53
C HIS A 791 -22.58 2.92 10.15
N ARG A 792 -23.26 2.11 9.34
CA ARG A 792 -23.99 0.92 9.81
C ARG A 792 -23.70 -0.28 8.92
N MET A 793 -23.58 -1.45 9.55
CA MET A 793 -23.31 -2.72 8.88
C MET A 793 -23.99 -3.87 9.64
N GLU A 794 -25.27 -4.09 9.39
CA GLU A 794 -26.01 -5.17 10.04
C GLU A 794 -25.84 -6.49 9.31
N GLN A 795 -25.79 -7.59 10.06
CA GLN A 795 -25.59 -8.93 9.47
C GLN A 795 -26.71 -9.32 8.50
N ASN A 796 -27.95 -8.93 8.77
CA ASN A 796 -29.12 -9.34 7.98
C ASN A 796 -29.50 -8.35 6.86
N GLU A 797 -28.93 -7.15 6.85
CA GLU A 797 -29.21 -6.16 5.79
C GLU A 797 -28.36 -6.48 4.55
N CYS A 798 -28.96 -6.52 3.36
CA CYS A 798 -28.20 -6.80 2.14
C CYS A 798 -27.45 -5.56 1.63
N GLU A 799 -26.13 -5.70 1.43
CA GLU A 799 -25.24 -4.70 0.81
C GLU A 799 -24.24 -5.43 -0.10
N CYS A 800 -23.57 -4.71 -0.99
CA CYS A 800 -22.50 -5.28 -1.79
C CYS A 800 -21.13 -5.16 -1.08
N PRO A 801 -20.13 -5.99 -1.45
CA PRO A 801 -18.75 -5.71 -1.11
C PRO A 801 -18.38 -4.29 -1.55
N CYS A 802 -17.81 -3.50 -0.64
CA CYS A 802 -17.60 -2.08 -0.85
C CYS A 802 -16.52 -1.54 0.11
N GLU A 803 -16.10 -0.30 -0.12
CA GLU A 803 -15.01 0.38 0.56
C GLU A 803 -15.54 1.68 1.19
N CYS A 804 -15.11 1.96 2.42
CA CYS A 804 -15.44 3.16 3.18
C CYS A 804 -14.18 3.94 3.53
N PRO A 805 -14.23 5.27 3.68
CA PRO A 805 -13.10 6.03 4.22
C PRO A 805 -12.73 5.56 5.63
N LEU A 806 -11.43 5.39 5.89
CA LEU A 806 -10.88 5.08 7.20
C LEU A 806 -10.54 6.39 7.93
N GLU A 807 -11.35 6.74 8.91
CA GLU A 807 -11.13 7.95 9.71
C GLU A 807 -10.06 7.73 10.80
N VAL A 808 -8.99 8.52 10.71
CA VAL A 808 -7.92 8.60 11.70
C VAL A 808 -7.86 9.98 12.30
N ASN A 809 -7.62 10.05 13.62
CA ASN A 809 -7.31 11.30 14.29
C ASN A 809 -5.89 11.71 13.90
N GLU A 810 -5.77 12.70 13.03
CA GLU A 810 -4.48 13.14 12.49
C GLU A 810 -3.50 13.67 13.55
N CYS A 811 -3.95 14.02 14.77
CA CYS A 811 -3.04 14.44 15.85
C CYS A 811 -2.43 13.26 16.61
N THR A 812 -3.17 12.16 16.75
CA THR A 812 -2.74 11.00 17.55
C THR A 812 -2.32 9.81 16.70
N GLY A 813 -2.71 9.79 15.42
CA GLY A 813 -2.60 8.64 14.53
C GLY A 813 -3.63 7.55 14.81
N ASN A 814 -4.37 7.64 15.93
CA ASN A 814 -5.34 6.61 16.33
C ASN A 814 -6.62 6.68 15.49
N LEU A 815 -7.28 5.54 15.35
CA LEU A 815 -8.62 5.46 14.79
C LEU A 815 -9.59 6.33 15.60
N THR A 816 -10.47 7.07 14.93
CA THR A 816 -11.47 7.93 15.59
C THR A 816 -12.49 7.10 16.37
N ASN A 817 -12.89 5.97 15.81
CA ASN A 817 -13.87 5.05 16.38
C ASN A 817 -13.19 3.72 16.77
N ALA A 818 -13.41 3.29 18.02
CA ALA A 818 -12.89 2.00 18.50
C ALA A 818 -13.50 0.80 17.75
N GLU A 819 -14.73 0.95 17.24
CA GLU A 819 -15.41 -0.05 16.40
C GLU A 819 -14.76 -0.21 15.02
N SER A 820 -13.97 0.77 14.57
CA SER A 820 -13.20 0.70 13.32
C SER A 820 -11.88 -0.07 13.48
N ARG A 821 -11.63 -0.69 14.64
CA ARG A 821 -10.44 -1.50 14.92
C ARG A 821 -10.55 -2.88 14.24
N ASN A 822 -10.53 -2.87 12.91
CA ASN A 822 -10.61 -4.07 12.06
C ASN A 822 -9.21 -4.66 11.77
N PRO A 823 -9.10 -5.95 11.42
CA PRO A 823 -7.83 -6.54 10.98
C PRO A 823 -7.30 -5.86 9.71
N SER A 824 -5.99 -5.90 9.49
CA SER A 824 -5.38 -5.40 8.25
C SER A 824 -5.87 -6.19 7.03
N CYS A 825 -6.14 -5.49 5.93
CA CYS A 825 -6.55 -6.13 4.69
C CYS A 825 -5.47 -7.07 4.12
N GLU A 826 -5.92 -8.03 3.32
CA GLU A 826 -5.05 -8.88 2.52
C GLU A 826 -4.28 -8.05 1.50
N VAL A 827 -3.17 -8.61 1.01
CA VAL A 827 -2.30 -7.94 0.03
C VAL A 827 -3.15 -7.45 -1.15
N HIS A 828 -3.09 -6.14 -1.42
CA HIS A 828 -3.73 -5.57 -2.60
C HIS A 828 -3.27 -6.32 -3.84
N GLN A 829 -4.20 -6.66 -4.73
CA GLN A 829 -3.86 -7.33 -5.98
C GLN A 829 -2.85 -6.47 -6.76
N GLU A 830 -1.68 -7.02 -7.00
CA GLU A 830 -0.63 -6.30 -7.70
C GLU A 830 -1.00 -6.15 -9.18
N PRO A 831 -0.78 -4.95 -9.76
CA PRO A 831 -1.07 -4.70 -11.16
C PRO A 831 -0.26 -5.68 -12.03
N MET A 832 -0.92 -6.26 -13.03
CA MET A 832 -0.24 -7.09 -14.01
C MET A 832 0.15 -6.25 -15.21
N THR A 833 1.39 -6.41 -15.66
CA THR A 833 1.90 -5.76 -16.86
C THR A 833 2.02 -6.79 -17.97
N PHE A 834 1.54 -6.45 -19.16
CA PHE A 834 1.78 -7.23 -20.36
C PHE A 834 3.17 -6.88 -20.93
N THR A 835 4.03 -7.88 -21.12
CA THR A 835 5.32 -7.68 -21.76
C THR A 835 5.13 -7.53 -23.27
N ALA A 836 5.25 -6.30 -23.76
CA ALA A 836 5.15 -6.01 -25.18
C ALA A 836 6.30 -6.68 -25.96
N ILE A 837 5.96 -7.25 -27.11
CA ILE A 837 6.92 -7.75 -28.10
C ILE A 837 7.02 -6.79 -29.27
N ASP A 838 8.09 -6.91 -30.06
CA ASP A 838 8.25 -6.12 -31.27
C ASP A 838 7.06 -6.38 -32.23
N PRO A 839 6.37 -5.33 -32.73
CA PRO A 839 5.23 -5.49 -33.63
C PRO A 839 5.55 -6.30 -34.89
N SER A 840 6.77 -6.16 -35.42
CA SER A 840 7.20 -6.90 -36.61
C SER A 840 7.33 -8.40 -36.35
N LEU A 841 7.72 -8.79 -35.13
CA LEU A 841 7.76 -10.17 -34.69
C LEU A 841 6.34 -10.70 -34.47
N GLN A 842 5.45 -9.87 -33.90
CA GLN A 842 4.06 -10.24 -33.68
C GLN A 842 3.33 -10.59 -34.98
N ASP A 843 3.49 -9.77 -36.03
CA ASP A 843 2.82 -10.01 -37.32
C ASP A 843 3.35 -11.24 -38.07
N ALA A 844 4.58 -11.67 -37.77
CA ALA A 844 5.23 -12.82 -38.42
C ALA A 844 4.87 -14.17 -37.79
N LEU A 845 4.36 -14.20 -36.55
CA LEU A 845 4.16 -15.42 -35.79
C LEU A 845 2.74 -15.99 -35.96
N PRO A 846 2.59 -17.32 -36.16
CA PRO A 846 1.28 -17.96 -36.20
C PRO A 846 0.65 -18.01 -34.79
N GLN A 847 -0.68 -18.15 -34.71
CA GLN A 847 -1.35 -18.44 -33.44
C GLN A 847 -1.02 -19.87 -32.96
N CYS A 848 -0.79 -20.04 -31.65
CA CYS A 848 -0.52 -21.34 -31.04
C CYS A 848 -1.75 -22.25 -31.07
N ILE A 849 -2.93 -21.66 -30.86
CA ILE A 849 -4.19 -22.40 -30.77
C ILE A 849 -4.82 -22.48 -32.15
N ASN A 850 -5.25 -23.68 -32.55
CA ASN A 850 -6.14 -23.90 -33.68
C ASN A 850 -7.34 -24.74 -33.23
N THR A 851 -8.40 -24.08 -32.80
CA THR A 851 -9.62 -24.71 -32.25
C THR A 851 -10.66 -25.05 -33.30
N GLN A 852 -10.38 -24.75 -34.58
CA GLN A 852 -11.23 -25.03 -35.73
C GLN A 852 -12.69 -24.58 -35.50
N CYS A 853 -12.89 -23.36 -34.99
CA CYS A 853 -14.21 -22.83 -34.62
C CYS A 853 -15.26 -23.02 -35.72
N ASN A 854 -14.89 -22.77 -36.97
CA ASN A 854 -15.78 -22.86 -38.14
C ASN A 854 -16.34 -24.27 -38.40
N GLN A 855 -15.73 -25.32 -37.84
CA GLN A 855 -16.24 -26.70 -37.96
C GLN A 855 -17.35 -27.00 -36.93
N ARG A 856 -17.55 -26.13 -35.94
CA ARG A 856 -18.54 -26.30 -34.87
C ARG A 856 -19.85 -25.67 -35.32
N THR A 857 -20.80 -26.52 -35.72
CA THR A 857 -22.09 -26.07 -36.27
C THR A 857 -23.13 -25.77 -35.19
N GLU A 858 -22.92 -26.26 -33.96
CA GLU A 858 -23.84 -26.08 -32.85
C GLU A 858 -23.30 -25.09 -31.82
N SER A 859 -24.18 -24.25 -31.28
CA SER A 859 -23.84 -23.26 -30.25
C SER A 859 -23.21 -23.92 -29.02
N GLY A 860 -23.74 -25.06 -28.57
CA GLY A 860 -23.22 -25.81 -27.40
C GLY A 860 -21.80 -26.35 -27.56
N ASP A 861 -21.38 -26.65 -28.80
CA ASP A 861 -20.04 -27.15 -29.13
C ASP A 861 -19.03 -26.02 -29.31
N CYS A 862 -19.49 -24.84 -29.71
CA CYS A 862 -18.70 -23.61 -29.79
C CYS A 862 -18.45 -23.01 -28.40
N PHE A 863 -19.42 -23.15 -27.51
CA PHE A 863 -19.50 -22.38 -26.27
C PHE A 863 -18.33 -22.69 -25.32
N GLY A 864 -17.58 -21.63 -24.97
CA GLY A 864 -16.44 -21.68 -24.05
C GLY A 864 -15.14 -22.25 -24.62
N VAL A 865 -15.13 -22.68 -25.89
CA VAL A 865 -13.89 -23.14 -26.53
C VAL A 865 -12.91 -21.97 -26.68
N LEU A 866 -11.62 -22.24 -26.49
CA LEU A 866 -10.54 -21.27 -26.63
C LEU A 866 -10.62 -20.56 -27.99
N ASP A 867 -10.54 -19.23 -27.94
CA ASP A 867 -10.60 -18.34 -29.10
C ASP A 867 -11.89 -18.45 -29.96
N CYS A 868 -12.87 -19.30 -29.60
CA CYS A 868 -14.13 -19.40 -30.33
C CYS A 868 -15.24 -18.59 -29.66
N GLU A 869 -16.08 -18.00 -30.50
CA GLU A 869 -17.26 -17.24 -30.12
C GLU A 869 -18.44 -17.61 -31.04
N TRP A 870 -19.64 -17.63 -30.47
CA TRP A 870 -20.86 -17.83 -31.24
C TRP A 870 -21.37 -16.48 -31.75
N CYS A 871 -21.04 -16.13 -33.00
CA CYS A 871 -21.43 -14.88 -33.60
C CYS A 871 -22.95 -14.83 -33.80
N MET A 872 -23.62 -13.87 -33.14
CA MET A 872 -25.07 -13.67 -33.24
C MET A 872 -25.46 -12.29 -33.77
N VAL A 873 -24.52 -11.35 -33.80
CA VAL A 873 -24.73 -9.96 -34.20
C VAL A 873 -23.73 -9.57 -35.30
N ASP A 874 -24.13 -8.65 -36.17
CA ASP A 874 -23.32 -8.08 -37.23
C ASP A 874 -22.27 -7.11 -36.64
N SER A 875 -21.35 -6.65 -37.48
CA SER A 875 -20.28 -5.68 -37.21
C SER A 875 -20.74 -4.35 -36.58
N ASP A 876 -22.02 -4.03 -36.66
CA ASP A 876 -22.62 -2.86 -35.98
C ASP A 876 -22.89 -3.09 -34.48
N GLY A 877 -22.66 -4.32 -34.00
CA GLY A 877 -22.88 -4.76 -32.62
C GLY A 877 -24.34 -4.82 -32.19
N LYS A 878 -25.30 -4.68 -33.14
CA LYS A 878 -26.73 -4.51 -32.83
C LYS A 878 -27.64 -5.38 -33.70
N THR A 879 -27.36 -5.49 -34.99
CA THR A 879 -28.21 -6.21 -35.94
C THR A 879 -27.98 -7.70 -35.78
N HIS A 880 -29.03 -8.48 -35.60
CA HIS A 880 -28.92 -9.93 -35.49
C HIS A 880 -28.62 -10.56 -36.84
N LEU A 881 -27.70 -11.53 -36.87
CA LEU A 881 -27.37 -12.28 -38.08
C LEU A 881 -28.50 -13.25 -38.44
N ASP A 882 -28.82 -13.34 -39.73
CA ASP A 882 -29.81 -14.32 -40.25
C ASP A 882 -29.43 -15.77 -39.94
N LYS A 883 -28.13 -16.06 -39.87
CA LYS A 883 -27.57 -17.34 -39.43
C LYS A 883 -26.41 -17.09 -38.48
N SER A 884 -26.58 -17.48 -37.23
CA SER A 884 -25.48 -17.51 -36.26
C SER A 884 -24.53 -18.67 -36.57
N TYR A 885 -23.24 -18.45 -36.30
CA TYR A 885 -22.18 -19.42 -36.59
C TYR A 885 -21.06 -19.31 -35.54
N CYS A 886 -20.23 -20.35 -35.43
CA CYS A 886 -19.06 -20.33 -34.58
C CYS A 886 -17.85 -19.82 -35.36
N ALA A 887 -17.15 -18.83 -34.83
CA ALA A 887 -15.97 -18.23 -35.45
C ALA A 887 -14.95 -17.80 -34.39
N PRO A 888 -13.73 -17.41 -34.79
CA PRO A 888 -12.76 -16.81 -33.88
C PRO A 888 -13.31 -15.53 -33.23
N GLN A 889 -12.92 -15.24 -31.98
CA GLN A 889 -13.40 -14.06 -31.23
C GLN A 889 -13.18 -12.75 -31.98
N LYS A 890 -12.03 -12.59 -32.66
CA LYS A 890 -11.68 -11.42 -33.47
C LYS A 890 -12.58 -11.21 -34.70
N GLU A 891 -13.30 -12.24 -35.13
CA GLU A 891 -14.27 -12.13 -36.23
C GLU A 891 -15.63 -11.67 -35.70
N CYS A 892 -16.02 -12.08 -34.49
CA CYS A 892 -17.27 -11.67 -33.86
C CYS A 892 -17.21 -10.28 -33.16
N PHE A 893 -16.02 -9.80 -32.79
CA PHE A 893 -15.78 -8.52 -32.07
C PHE A 893 -14.64 -7.75 -32.71
#